data_AF-A0A167IX27-F1
#
_entry.id   AF-A0A167IX27-F1
#
_cell.length_a   1.000
_cell.length_b   1.000
_cell.length_c   1.000
_cell.angle_alpha   90.00
_cell.angle_beta   90.00
_cell.angle_gamma   90.00
#
_symmetry.space_group_name_H-M   'P 1'
#
loop_
_entity.id
_entity.type
_entity.pdbx_description
1 polymer ?
#
loop_
_entity_poly.entity_id
_entity_poly.type
_entity_poly.pdbx_seq_one_letter_code
_entity_poly.pdbx_strand_id
1 'polypeptide(L)'
;MAPAFLKELRRRSRASFRTDNSTDASSDGATSQGTSPSSGSVTPPSLAHQSDTALDLQIKKTDTSQQSQAQMTQTTKPMISPGNNTSRHSVSGMSGLGAPPSNGRCSVPLSQYAPRVHNISENSWVYQKVLLLHGTIGESGQHSIDGNVVISRYDDSFPAISWPVCESHFKALVYLQPGPNKFRLDFSSPKLANSSSSNPIHASYLTLHMIPPMNAPPLQLAMIVAKDSPQTFDATPARVEKEGNGLDVAVRKFRMAAYLWQAFTAEQMWRHKLGRRVFRYEEEWTLGTANYRDRENGTMRSEARIHIIRSDKTVAEILDLNKAQQFDKATDKNALFDMAADAVKDYFKPLSGQKNYVSVMFLDAHWDAQEHVIRGHAALGGNAGDLQLAIFGSHCLQSYPSSFEEVVPAFTDCTPTDTRYVASDCNEAGSSWEAVNIGIGAHLHETGHLFGCPHQESGIMQRDYVVLNRSFVPREAFSTRTKSKGGLVQQGDECGWHRLDCLRFRAHPTFRLPNDAPLNLDNSVQAFAIEGGTVLAMAATGISFVEVLGEGDDVCHTWLEYTTENGPVQRQLALSEQDLRARLPEAKRKGRISISIKSHGGGSLDITDFKAFTSKSSMVKLGNGKVASRSQILGKSNLEGSEPHEVVFTSVTQQDRVMSRVVAYHGSALDGLEFIYDDNTSQLFGKKGGKTGGDVFEFDVRRGEYLSGLLVRAGFWIDGVQILTSLGRKSPVFGKAHGGSAQVRCDLVALGMAHVGSAVTAEPSAMNGDGIPTSFLQSRPLLEPPCKVSSLIIMSRPHPPPPPPPPPTDLQSFLVPSQPPKFCKQQPKALLRSFLKLLLSTPFSSLVPIGITKIHPFGLNVKHCTSRAPGSEKGPRKTMSKRISVASSSVNGVMGKTGVSDNQPAIDKQKTLLSADVGHLSLVRAMHLADLITLMNGFCGVMSIFSSLRYCLGDPNSFDNVWLALLFLPFGLFFDFLDGRVARWRNKSSLMGQELDSLADLISFGVAPATVAFTIGFRSTLDTIGLVFFVLCGLTRLARFNVTVSVLPKDATGKSKFFEGTPIPTSLFLDGLMAYWVYCGWVLDNVPLGTWLEHSALEFHPAVLLFMLHGCLMTSKTIRIPKP
;
A
#
# COMPACT_ATOMS: atom_id res chain seq x y z
N MET A 1 -46.94 -16.59 -60.76
CA MET A 1 -45.84 -15.65 -61.04
C MET A 1 -44.97 -15.51 -59.79
N ALA A 2 -43.81 -14.86 -59.92
CA ALA A 2 -42.72 -14.73 -58.93
C ALA A 2 -41.83 -15.98 -58.70
N PRO A 3 -40.53 -15.81 -58.32
CA PRO A 3 -39.50 -16.86 -58.29
C PRO A 3 -39.25 -17.40 -56.85
N ALA A 4 -38.69 -18.59 -56.57
CA ALA A 4 -37.61 -19.39 -57.17
C ALA A 4 -36.17 -19.10 -56.65
N PHE A 5 -35.87 -19.51 -55.40
CA PHE A 5 -34.50 -19.75 -54.91
C PHE A 5 -34.40 -20.86 -53.83
N LEU A 6 -35.12 -21.97 -53.98
CA LEU A 6 -34.89 -23.20 -53.19
C LEU A 6 -35.16 -24.44 -54.05
N LYS A 7 -34.10 -25.02 -54.62
CA LYS A 7 -34.08 -26.39 -55.17
C LYS A 7 -32.64 -26.87 -55.34
N GLU A 8 -32.50 -28.19 -55.52
CA GLU A 8 -31.26 -28.97 -55.76
C GLU A 8 -30.04 -28.64 -54.85
N LEU A 9 -29.79 -29.38 -53.75
CA LEU A 9 -29.31 -30.77 -53.65
C LEU A 9 -27.84 -31.02 -54.06
N ARG A 10 -27.03 -31.31 -53.01
CA ARG A 10 -26.36 -32.63 -52.83
C ARG A 10 -25.06 -32.92 -53.60
N ARG A 11 -24.12 -33.51 -52.82
CA ARG A 11 -23.08 -34.50 -53.21
C ARG A 11 -21.75 -34.00 -53.80
N ARG A 12 -20.70 -34.79 -53.49
CA ARG A 12 -19.40 -34.96 -54.19
C ARG A 12 -18.42 -33.78 -54.12
N SER A 13 -17.10 -33.95 -54.20
CA SER A 13 -16.12 -34.92 -53.61
C SER A 13 -14.78 -34.78 -54.34
N ARG A 14 -13.64 -34.87 -53.62
CA ARG A 14 -12.29 -35.28 -54.11
C ARG A 14 -11.88 -34.91 -55.56
N ALA A 15 -11.00 -33.91 -55.70
CA ALA A 15 -9.80 -33.89 -56.56
C ALA A 15 -9.03 -32.58 -56.25
N SER A 16 -7.73 -32.48 -55.93
CA SER A 16 -6.48 -33.23 -56.18
C SER A 16 -5.60 -32.63 -57.29
N PHE A 17 -4.28 -32.61 -57.06
CA PHE A 17 -3.21 -31.98 -57.86
C PHE A 17 -3.18 -30.43 -57.79
N ARG A 18 -2.02 -29.77 -57.84
CA ARG A 18 -0.67 -30.25 -58.23
C ARG A 18 0.40 -29.80 -57.23
N THR A 19 1.49 -30.58 -57.15
CA THR A 19 2.75 -30.22 -56.48
C THR A 19 3.87 -30.18 -57.50
N ASP A 20 4.80 -29.25 -57.34
CA ASP A 20 6.18 -29.29 -57.84
C ASP A 20 7.05 -28.94 -56.62
N ASN A 21 7.87 -29.88 -56.11
CA ASN A 21 9.28 -30.09 -56.47
C ASN A 21 10.21 -29.00 -55.88
N SER A 22 11.31 -29.29 -55.19
CA SER A 22 12.02 -30.55 -54.83
C SER A 22 12.97 -30.25 -53.63
N THR A 23 13.69 -31.13 -52.91
CA THR A 23 14.07 -32.57 -52.94
C THR A 23 14.58 -32.87 -51.50
N ASP A 24 14.13 -33.92 -50.79
CA ASP A 24 14.72 -35.27 -50.66
C ASP A 24 16.06 -35.37 -49.86
N ALA A 25 16.37 -36.44 -49.11
CA ALA A 25 15.81 -37.81 -49.13
C ALA A 25 15.86 -38.58 -47.78
N SER A 26 14.93 -39.55 -47.63
CA SER A 26 15.11 -40.93 -47.08
C SER A 26 15.43 -41.20 -45.58
N SER A 27 14.98 -42.31 -44.96
CA SER A 27 14.15 -43.46 -45.45
C SER A 27 13.49 -44.30 -44.32
N ASP A 28 12.27 -44.82 -44.60
CA ASP A 28 11.62 -46.11 -44.21
C ASP A 28 11.41 -46.54 -42.73
N GLY A 29 10.34 -47.30 -42.36
CA GLY A 29 9.13 -47.71 -43.11
C GLY A 29 8.23 -48.79 -42.42
N ALA A 30 6.93 -48.86 -42.80
CA ALA A 30 5.90 -49.91 -42.52
C ALA A 30 5.39 -50.09 -41.05
N THR A 31 4.18 -50.62 -40.70
CA THR A 31 3.00 -51.19 -41.44
C THR A 31 1.65 -50.95 -40.67
N SER A 32 0.48 -51.46 -41.12
CA SER A 32 -0.87 -51.00 -40.70
C SER A 32 -2.02 -52.05 -40.53
N GLN A 33 -3.01 -51.78 -39.65
CA GLN A 33 -4.45 -52.22 -39.54
C GLN A 33 -5.05 -51.50 -38.28
N GLY A 34 -6.33 -51.29 -37.91
CA GLY A 34 -7.73 -51.60 -38.34
C GLY A 34 -8.61 -51.75 -37.05
N THR A 35 -9.87 -51.33 -36.86
CA THR A 35 -10.92 -50.64 -37.69
C THR A 35 -11.90 -49.81 -36.78
N SER A 36 -13.24 -49.80 -36.96
CA SER A 36 -14.27 -49.01 -36.19
C SER A 36 -15.71 -49.59 -36.42
N PRO A 37 -16.89 -49.00 -36.02
CA PRO A 37 -17.25 -47.88 -35.10
C PRO A 37 -18.53 -48.11 -34.21
N SER A 38 -19.00 -47.12 -33.40
CA SER A 38 -20.42 -46.61 -33.34
C SER A 38 -20.74 -45.62 -32.17
N SER A 39 -21.79 -44.80 -32.37
CA SER A 39 -22.72 -44.01 -31.49
C SER A 39 -22.42 -43.68 -29.99
N GLY A 40 -22.96 -42.61 -29.36
CA GLY A 40 -23.81 -41.48 -29.79
C GLY A 40 -24.81 -40.97 -28.70
N SER A 41 -25.12 -39.66 -28.67
CA SER A 41 -26.22 -38.96 -27.93
C SER A 41 -26.07 -38.41 -26.48
N VAL A 42 -25.72 -37.12 -26.42
CA VAL A 42 -26.23 -35.96 -25.60
C VAL A 42 -27.24 -36.13 -24.43
N THR A 43 -27.11 -35.23 -23.43
CA THR A 43 -28.11 -34.54 -22.53
C THR A 43 -28.16 -34.92 -21.03
N PRO A 44 -28.10 -33.96 -20.07
CA PRO A 44 -28.18 -34.21 -18.62
C PRO A 44 -29.32 -33.47 -17.84
N PRO A 45 -29.63 -33.90 -16.60
CA PRO A 45 -30.33 -33.14 -15.55
C PRO A 45 -29.47 -32.90 -14.28
N SER A 46 -29.98 -32.33 -13.18
CA SER A 46 -30.17 -30.87 -12.97
C SER A 46 -30.59 -30.52 -11.52
N LEU A 47 -29.76 -29.74 -10.78
CA LEU A 47 -30.07 -29.09 -9.47
C LEU A 47 -30.34 -30.06 -8.28
N ALA A 48 -30.31 -29.69 -6.98
CA ALA A 48 -30.34 -28.37 -6.31
C ALA A 48 -29.66 -28.35 -4.91
N HIS A 49 -29.70 -27.18 -4.24
CA HIS A 49 -29.47 -26.86 -2.80
C HIS A 49 -28.05 -26.89 -2.17
N GLN A 50 -27.64 -25.70 -1.67
CA GLN A 50 -27.44 -25.31 -0.24
C GLN A 50 -27.00 -26.38 0.79
N SER A 51 -26.19 -26.07 1.82
CA SER A 51 -25.76 -24.75 2.39
C SER A 51 -24.35 -24.78 3.02
N ASP A 52 -23.86 -23.59 3.39
CA ASP A 52 -22.67 -23.39 4.23
C ASP A 52 -22.88 -23.86 5.68
N THR A 53 -21.83 -24.38 6.34
CA THR A 53 -21.83 -24.76 7.77
C THR A 53 -20.44 -24.64 8.39
N ALA A 54 -20.22 -23.57 9.14
CA ALA A 54 -19.07 -23.41 10.02
C ALA A 54 -19.50 -22.97 11.43
N LEU A 55 -20.24 -23.84 12.17
CA LEU A 55 -20.43 -23.70 13.62
C LEU A 55 -20.96 -24.99 14.29
N ASP A 56 -20.06 -25.89 14.71
CA ASP A 56 -20.16 -26.83 15.86
C ASP A 56 -18.85 -27.67 15.86
N LEU A 57 -18.29 -28.18 16.97
CA LEU A 57 -18.87 -28.55 18.26
C LEU A 57 -18.07 -27.96 19.44
N GLN A 58 -18.74 -27.70 20.57
CA GLN A 58 -18.08 -27.64 21.88
C GLN A 58 -18.96 -28.20 23.01
N ILE A 59 -18.31 -28.72 24.04
CA ILE A 59 -18.86 -29.12 25.36
C ILE A 59 -19.73 -30.39 25.41
N LYS A 60 -19.16 -31.47 25.96
CA LYS A 60 -19.86 -32.26 26.99
C LYS A 60 -18.90 -32.88 28.03
N LYS A 61 -19.02 -32.35 29.25
CA LYS A 61 -18.74 -32.86 30.63
C LYS A 61 -17.84 -34.10 30.80
N THR A 62 -16.72 -34.05 31.55
CA THR A 62 -16.55 -33.91 33.03
C THR A 62 -16.81 -35.21 33.81
N ASP A 63 -15.74 -35.87 34.28
CA ASP A 63 -15.42 -36.22 35.70
C ASP A 63 -14.14 -37.12 35.73
N THR A 64 -13.09 -36.97 36.57
CA THR A 64 -12.92 -37.12 38.04
C THR A 64 -13.41 -38.50 38.57
N SER A 65 -12.64 -39.43 39.18
CA SER A 65 -11.26 -39.50 39.74
C SER A 65 -10.75 -40.98 39.65
N GLN A 66 -9.61 -41.53 40.17
CA GLN A 66 -8.46 -41.08 40.99
C GLN A 66 -7.29 -42.13 40.91
N GLN A 67 -6.14 -41.86 41.58
CA GLN A 67 -5.14 -42.73 42.29
C GLN A 67 -5.03 -44.27 42.01
N SER A 68 -3.85 -44.94 42.01
CA SER A 68 -2.53 -44.62 42.61
C SER A 68 -1.30 -45.31 41.96
N GLN A 69 -0.15 -44.63 42.03
CA GLN A 69 1.25 -45.09 42.21
C GLN A 69 1.76 -46.46 41.68
N ALA A 70 2.76 -46.39 40.79
CA ALA A 70 3.98 -47.21 40.83
C ALA A 70 5.16 -46.43 40.20
N GLN A 71 6.41 -46.70 40.61
CA GLN A 71 7.61 -46.02 40.12
C GLN A 71 8.22 -46.73 38.91
N MET A 72 8.82 -46.00 37.96
CA MET A 72 10.03 -46.48 37.29
C MET A 72 10.93 -45.35 36.75
N THR A 73 12.20 -45.68 36.56
CA THR A 73 13.37 -44.79 36.49
C THR A 73 13.61 -44.11 35.14
N GLN A 74 14.40 -43.03 35.18
CA GLN A 74 15.01 -42.37 34.02
C GLN A 74 15.94 -43.30 33.21
N THR A 75 16.11 -43.03 31.92
CA THR A 75 17.41 -43.15 31.22
C THR A 75 17.47 -42.25 29.98
N THR A 76 18.68 -42.05 29.44
CA THR A 76 19.02 -41.00 28.46
C THR A 76 19.14 -41.49 27.00
N LYS A 77 19.25 -40.54 26.06
CA LYS A 77 19.66 -40.77 24.66
C LYS A 77 20.96 -41.57 24.53
N PRO A 78 21.20 -42.17 23.35
CA PRO A 78 22.49 -42.01 22.67
C PRO A 78 22.37 -41.46 21.24
N MET A 79 23.50 -41.01 20.70
CA MET A 79 23.71 -40.71 19.27
C MET A 79 24.27 -41.93 18.53
N ILE A 80 24.16 -41.96 17.19
CA ILE A 80 25.02 -42.76 16.31
C ILE A 80 25.45 -41.89 15.11
N SER A 81 26.70 -42.06 14.66
CA SER A 81 27.27 -41.47 13.44
C SER A 81 28.05 -42.55 12.64
N PRO A 82 28.83 -42.23 11.58
CA PRO A 82 28.62 -42.77 10.23
C PRO A 82 29.31 -44.12 9.93
N GLY A 83 28.90 -44.78 8.83
CA GLY A 83 29.54 -45.97 8.25
C GLY A 83 29.22 -46.14 6.75
N ASN A 84 30.13 -46.75 5.99
CA ASN A 84 30.12 -46.79 4.52
C ASN A 84 29.36 -47.97 3.89
N ASN A 85 28.80 -47.74 2.70
CA ASN A 85 28.56 -48.67 1.58
C ASN A 85 27.82 -50.01 1.84
N THR A 86 26.82 -50.35 1.03
CA THR A 86 27.08 -50.94 -0.30
C THR A 86 26.01 -50.63 -1.34
N SER A 87 26.42 -50.60 -2.60
CA SER A 87 25.60 -50.21 -3.75
C SER A 87 24.79 -51.35 -4.36
N ARG A 88 23.63 -51.01 -4.94
CA ARG A 88 23.05 -51.74 -6.08
C ARG A 88 22.51 -50.76 -7.12
N HIS A 89 23.24 -50.65 -8.23
CA HIS A 89 22.78 -50.06 -9.49
C HIS A 89 22.68 -51.17 -10.56
N SER A 90 22.42 -50.78 -11.82
CA SER A 90 22.41 -51.60 -13.05
C SER A 90 21.10 -52.36 -13.34
N VAL A 91 20.60 -52.46 -14.59
CA VAL A 91 20.98 -51.73 -15.84
C VAL A 91 19.80 -51.64 -16.83
N SER A 92 19.91 -50.66 -17.72
CA SER A 92 19.54 -50.65 -19.15
C SER A 92 18.50 -51.64 -19.72
N GLY A 93 17.51 -51.06 -20.40
CA GLY A 93 16.95 -51.62 -21.65
C GLY A 93 15.60 -52.31 -21.53
N MET A 94 14.53 -51.63 -21.97
CA MET A 94 13.39 -52.26 -22.65
C MET A 94 12.56 -51.19 -23.39
N SER A 95 12.08 -51.53 -24.57
CA SER A 95 11.15 -50.70 -25.34
C SER A 95 9.72 -50.87 -24.82
N GLY A 96 8.99 -49.75 -24.68
CA GLY A 96 7.53 -49.76 -24.50
C GLY A 96 7.03 -49.88 -23.06
N LEU A 97 6.56 -48.75 -22.52
CA LEU A 97 5.48 -48.73 -21.52
C LEU A 97 4.43 -47.69 -21.96
N GLY A 98 3.16 -48.03 -21.77
CA GLY A 98 2.03 -47.20 -22.15
C GLY A 98 1.64 -46.16 -21.09
N ALA A 99 0.40 -45.68 -21.17
CA ALA A 99 -0.15 -44.69 -20.26
C ALA A 99 -0.08 -45.13 -18.77
N PRO A 100 0.11 -44.19 -17.82
CA PRO A 100 0.21 -44.51 -16.40
C PRO A 100 -1.11 -45.08 -15.86
N PRO A 101 -1.07 -46.09 -14.96
CA PRO A 101 -2.27 -46.70 -14.41
C PRO A 101 -2.97 -45.76 -13.43
N SER A 102 -4.29 -45.67 -13.53
CA SER A 102 -5.14 -44.82 -12.69
C SER A 102 -5.36 -45.40 -11.29
N ASN A 103 -4.32 -45.50 -10.46
CA ASN A 103 -4.47 -45.76 -9.02
C ASN A 103 -3.28 -45.35 -8.14
N GLY A 104 -3.33 -44.12 -7.61
CA GLY A 104 -2.94 -43.76 -6.24
C GLY A 104 -1.46 -43.76 -5.79
N ARG A 105 -0.58 -44.62 -6.33
CA ARG A 105 0.84 -44.68 -5.92
C ARG A 105 1.76 -44.96 -7.11
N CYS A 106 2.42 -43.91 -7.61
CA CYS A 106 3.47 -44.03 -8.62
C CYS A 106 4.66 -43.12 -8.27
N SER A 107 5.52 -43.61 -7.36
CA SER A 107 6.85 -43.04 -7.18
C SER A 107 7.78 -43.58 -8.28
N VAL A 108 7.76 -42.94 -9.45
CA VAL A 108 8.85 -43.12 -10.43
C VAL A 108 10.16 -42.82 -9.68
N PRO A 109 11.20 -43.68 -9.77
CA PRO A 109 12.45 -43.43 -9.07
C PRO A 109 13.06 -42.12 -9.59
N LEU A 110 13.07 -41.10 -8.73
CA LEU A 110 13.70 -39.81 -9.03
C LEU A 110 15.16 -40.06 -9.42
N SER A 111 15.58 -39.52 -10.55
CA SER A 111 16.96 -39.69 -11.00
C SER A 111 17.92 -39.08 -9.98
N GLN A 112 19.06 -39.72 -9.74
CA GLN A 112 20.02 -39.26 -8.72
C GLN A 112 20.47 -37.81 -8.95
N TYR A 113 20.55 -37.37 -10.22
CA TYR A 113 20.90 -36.02 -10.63
C TYR A 113 19.70 -35.05 -10.81
N ALA A 114 18.50 -35.42 -10.37
CA ALA A 114 17.36 -34.49 -10.37
C ALA A 114 17.61 -33.31 -9.40
N PRO A 115 17.30 -32.05 -9.76
CA PRO A 115 17.58 -30.89 -8.91
C PRO A 115 16.87 -30.92 -7.56
N ARG A 116 17.63 -30.81 -6.47
CA ARG A 116 17.12 -30.76 -5.09
C ARG A 116 17.20 -29.32 -4.59
N VAL A 117 16.05 -28.67 -4.36
CA VAL A 117 15.95 -27.31 -3.82
C VAL A 117 15.94 -27.37 -2.28
N HIS A 118 16.74 -26.53 -1.62
CA HIS A 118 16.96 -26.59 -0.17
C HIS A 118 16.28 -25.46 0.63
N ASN A 119 16.08 -24.29 0.02
CA ASN A 119 15.61 -23.10 0.75
C ASN A 119 14.10 -22.85 0.70
N ILE A 120 13.34 -23.68 -0.04
CA ILE A 120 11.87 -23.63 -0.09
C ILE A 120 11.29 -25.01 -0.43
N SER A 121 10.10 -25.32 0.09
CA SER A 121 9.41 -26.60 -0.11
C SER A 121 8.22 -26.49 -1.09
N GLU A 122 7.74 -27.63 -1.56
CA GLU A 122 6.54 -27.73 -2.41
C GLU A 122 5.30 -27.09 -1.76
N ASN A 123 4.48 -26.42 -2.57
CA ASN A 123 3.27 -25.67 -2.18
C ASN A 123 3.49 -24.53 -1.15
N SER A 124 4.72 -24.01 -1.04
CA SER A 124 5.02 -22.88 -0.14
C SER A 124 4.33 -21.59 -0.56
N TRP A 125 3.90 -20.81 0.43
CA TRP A 125 3.39 -19.44 0.24
C TRP A 125 4.53 -18.41 0.34
N VAL A 126 4.56 -17.47 -0.60
CA VAL A 126 5.56 -16.40 -0.73
C VAL A 126 4.90 -15.05 -1.00
N TYR A 127 5.58 -13.97 -0.65
CA TYR A 127 4.99 -12.61 -0.63
C TYR A 127 5.74 -11.61 -1.51
N GLN A 128 6.64 -12.13 -2.35
CA GLN A 128 7.52 -11.37 -3.21
C GLN A 128 7.48 -11.90 -4.63
N LYS A 129 7.88 -11.06 -5.58
CA LYS A 129 7.76 -11.30 -7.02
C LYS A 129 8.93 -12.08 -7.59
N VAL A 130 10.08 -11.97 -6.95
CA VAL A 130 11.33 -12.62 -7.37
C VAL A 130 11.86 -13.42 -6.20
N LEU A 131 12.08 -14.71 -6.43
CA LEU A 131 12.59 -15.65 -5.44
C LEU A 131 13.94 -16.22 -5.90
N LEU A 132 14.92 -16.15 -5.01
CA LEU A 132 16.17 -16.88 -5.12
C LEU A 132 15.94 -18.33 -4.66
N LEU A 133 16.30 -19.29 -5.51
CA LEU A 133 16.37 -20.71 -5.20
C LEU A 133 17.83 -21.11 -5.01
N HIS A 134 18.11 -21.91 -3.98
CA HIS A 134 19.39 -22.56 -3.74
C HIS A 134 19.19 -24.07 -3.69
N GLY A 135 20.04 -24.83 -4.39
CA GLY A 135 19.89 -26.28 -4.50
C GLY A 135 21.16 -27.02 -4.93
N THR A 136 21.09 -28.34 -4.93
CA THR A 136 22.18 -29.22 -5.38
C THR A 136 21.74 -30.33 -6.34
N ILE A 137 22.71 -30.88 -7.05
CA ILE A 137 22.59 -31.98 -8.02
C ILE A 137 23.38 -33.19 -7.53
N GLY A 138 22.77 -34.39 -7.58
CA GLY A 138 23.40 -35.62 -7.10
C GLY A 138 23.18 -35.85 -5.60
N GLU A 139 23.86 -36.86 -5.06
CA GLU A 139 23.81 -37.21 -3.63
C GLU A 139 25.10 -36.88 -2.89
N SER A 140 24.97 -36.51 -1.62
CA SER A 140 26.09 -36.14 -0.74
C SER A 140 27.11 -37.28 -0.60
N GLY A 141 28.24 -37.17 -1.31
CA GLY A 141 29.29 -38.19 -1.34
C GLY A 141 29.61 -38.73 -2.73
N GLN A 142 28.83 -38.40 -3.76
CA GLN A 142 29.22 -38.64 -5.16
C GLN A 142 30.25 -37.60 -5.65
N HIS A 143 30.91 -37.88 -6.78
CA HIS A 143 31.76 -36.88 -7.45
C HIS A 143 30.95 -35.65 -7.84
N SER A 144 31.51 -34.47 -7.64
CA SER A 144 30.84 -33.20 -7.94
C SER A 144 30.66 -33.02 -9.45
N ILE A 145 29.49 -32.49 -9.85
CA ILE A 145 29.11 -32.38 -11.27
C ILE A 145 28.78 -30.94 -11.69
N ASP A 146 29.29 -30.55 -12.85
CA ASP A 146 29.01 -29.26 -13.47
C ASP A 146 28.04 -29.45 -14.65
N GLY A 147 27.26 -28.42 -14.95
CA GLY A 147 26.20 -28.49 -15.97
C GLY A 147 25.31 -27.26 -15.91
N ASN A 148 24.06 -27.40 -16.34
CA ASN A 148 23.04 -26.35 -16.24
C ASN A 148 21.70 -26.92 -15.73
N VAL A 149 21.00 -26.14 -14.91
CA VAL A 149 19.58 -26.33 -14.61
C VAL A 149 18.78 -25.34 -15.43
N VAL A 150 17.93 -25.85 -16.32
CA VAL A 150 16.93 -25.04 -17.02
C VAL A 150 15.66 -25.01 -16.17
N ILE A 151 15.20 -23.82 -15.79
CA ILE A 151 13.93 -23.65 -15.07
C ILE A 151 12.90 -23.09 -16.04
N SER A 152 11.78 -23.80 -16.18
CA SER A 152 10.64 -23.45 -17.04
C SER A 152 9.32 -23.40 -16.24
N ARG A 153 8.32 -22.67 -16.76
CA ARG A 153 6.95 -22.69 -16.22
C ARG A 153 6.04 -23.59 -17.05
N TYR A 154 5.13 -24.29 -16.39
CA TYR A 154 4.13 -25.16 -17.02
C TYR A 154 3.12 -24.45 -17.94
N ASP A 155 2.92 -23.15 -17.75
CA ASP A 155 1.98 -22.31 -18.53
C ASP A 155 2.67 -21.55 -19.67
N ASP A 156 4.00 -21.71 -19.83
CA ASP A 156 4.88 -20.89 -20.68
C ASP A 156 4.65 -19.38 -20.53
N SER A 157 4.10 -18.91 -19.40
CA SER A 157 3.80 -17.49 -19.19
C SER A 157 5.08 -16.66 -18.95
N PHE A 158 6.22 -17.33 -18.79
CA PHE A 158 7.56 -16.76 -18.64
C PHE A 158 8.57 -17.73 -19.29
N PRO A 159 9.58 -17.24 -20.05
CA PRO A 159 10.50 -18.12 -20.76
C PRO A 159 11.34 -19.00 -19.82
N ALA A 160 11.82 -20.12 -20.36
CA ALA A 160 12.77 -20.98 -19.66
C ALA A 160 14.14 -20.29 -19.57
N ILE A 161 14.75 -20.27 -18.38
CA ILE A 161 16.08 -19.68 -18.14
C ILE A 161 17.05 -20.76 -17.65
N SER A 162 18.26 -20.75 -18.22
CA SER A 162 19.34 -21.68 -17.89
C SER A 162 20.25 -21.07 -16.82
N TRP A 163 20.49 -21.82 -15.74
CA TRP A 163 21.34 -21.43 -14.61
C TRP A 163 22.51 -22.41 -14.46
N PRO A 164 23.74 -21.94 -14.20
CA PRO A 164 24.90 -22.81 -14.09
C PRO A 164 24.84 -23.69 -12.84
N VAL A 165 25.35 -24.91 -12.97
CA VAL A 165 25.72 -25.79 -11.86
C VAL A 165 27.23 -25.86 -11.80
N CYS A 166 27.81 -25.54 -10.64
CA CYS A 166 29.24 -25.66 -10.37
C CYS A 166 29.44 -26.60 -9.18
N GLU A 167 30.24 -27.65 -9.36
CA GLU A 167 30.56 -28.63 -8.32
C GLU A 167 29.32 -29.10 -7.54
N SER A 168 28.28 -29.55 -8.26
CA SER A 168 26.98 -29.98 -7.75
C SER A 168 26.08 -28.91 -7.12
N HIS A 169 26.46 -27.62 -7.08
CA HIS A 169 25.65 -26.54 -6.49
C HIS A 169 25.07 -25.61 -7.55
N PHE A 170 23.84 -25.13 -7.35
CA PHE A 170 23.19 -24.13 -8.21
C PHE A 170 22.45 -23.05 -7.42
N LYS A 171 22.45 -21.83 -7.98
CA LYS A 171 21.67 -20.68 -7.51
C LYS A 171 20.88 -20.14 -8.72
N ALA A 172 19.59 -19.86 -8.53
CA ALA A 172 18.70 -19.50 -9.64
C ALA A 172 17.62 -18.52 -9.18
N LEU A 173 17.23 -17.58 -10.04
CA LEU A 173 16.11 -16.66 -9.78
C LEU A 173 14.86 -17.12 -10.54
N VAL A 174 13.70 -17.09 -9.89
CA VAL A 174 12.40 -17.36 -10.51
C VAL A 174 11.45 -16.18 -10.36
N TYR A 175 10.75 -15.89 -11.46
CA TYR A 175 9.76 -14.80 -11.55
C TYR A 175 8.35 -15.34 -11.27
N LEU A 176 7.67 -14.69 -10.34
CA LEU A 176 6.39 -15.11 -9.78
C LEU A 176 5.27 -14.15 -10.18
N GLN A 177 4.10 -14.71 -10.44
CA GLN A 177 2.84 -14.00 -10.64
C GLN A 177 1.91 -14.30 -9.46
N PRO A 178 1.00 -13.39 -9.07
CA PRO A 178 -0.01 -13.66 -8.03
C PRO A 178 -0.79 -14.94 -8.33
N GLY A 179 -0.97 -15.79 -7.32
CA GLY A 179 -1.57 -17.12 -7.46
C GLY A 179 -0.55 -18.27 -7.56
N PRO A 180 -0.93 -19.43 -8.14
CA PRO A 180 -0.07 -20.61 -8.24
C PRO A 180 0.93 -20.49 -9.40
N ASN A 181 2.20 -20.77 -9.11
CA ASN A 181 3.31 -20.78 -10.07
C ASN A 181 3.90 -22.20 -10.08
N LYS A 182 3.84 -22.88 -11.23
CA LYS A 182 4.31 -24.26 -11.37
C LYS A 182 5.56 -24.31 -12.23
N PHE A 183 6.67 -24.71 -11.61
CA PHE A 183 7.98 -24.81 -12.24
C PHE A 183 8.40 -26.25 -12.49
N ARG A 184 9.19 -26.42 -13.56
CA ARG A 184 9.94 -27.62 -13.90
C ARG A 184 11.41 -27.24 -13.97
N LEU A 185 12.27 -28.02 -13.30
CA LEU A 185 13.72 -27.83 -13.22
C LEU A 185 14.39 -29.03 -13.89
N ASP A 186 14.99 -28.82 -15.05
CA ASP A 186 15.66 -29.88 -15.83
C ASP A 186 17.18 -29.72 -15.77
N PHE A 187 17.89 -30.71 -15.23
CA PHE A 187 19.35 -30.72 -15.24
C PHE A 187 19.93 -31.38 -16.49
N SER A 188 20.99 -30.78 -17.04
CA SER A 188 21.80 -31.31 -18.13
C SER A 188 23.30 -31.12 -17.85
N SER A 189 24.13 -32.06 -18.30
CA SER A 189 25.59 -31.96 -18.18
C SER A 189 26.30 -32.61 -19.36
N PRO A 190 27.37 -31.99 -19.92
CA PRO A 190 28.24 -32.64 -20.90
C PRO A 190 28.89 -33.93 -20.39
N LYS A 191 28.93 -34.14 -19.06
CA LYS A 191 29.47 -35.33 -18.40
C LYS A 191 28.47 -36.50 -18.32
N LEU A 192 27.23 -36.33 -18.79
CA LEU A 192 26.16 -37.33 -18.73
C LEU A 192 25.59 -37.69 -20.11
N ALA A 193 25.31 -38.99 -20.31
CA ALA A 193 24.56 -39.47 -21.45
C ALA A 193 23.11 -38.97 -21.42
N ASN A 194 22.50 -38.82 -22.60
CA ASN A 194 21.13 -38.31 -22.80
C ASN A 194 20.87 -36.84 -22.38
N SER A 195 21.91 -36.04 -22.12
CA SER A 195 21.76 -34.58 -21.90
C SER A 195 21.18 -33.78 -23.08
N SER A 196 20.93 -34.44 -24.23
CA SER A 196 20.30 -33.88 -25.44
C SER A 196 18.96 -34.53 -25.81
N SER A 197 18.38 -35.41 -24.97
CA SER A 197 17.07 -36.02 -25.26
C SER A 197 15.92 -35.07 -24.98
N SER A 198 14.90 -35.07 -25.85
CA SER A 198 13.70 -34.21 -25.75
C SER A 198 12.88 -34.40 -24.47
N ASN A 199 13.03 -35.55 -23.81
CA ASN A 199 12.72 -35.72 -22.40
C ASN A 199 14.03 -35.82 -21.61
N PRO A 200 14.46 -34.80 -20.86
CA PRO A 200 15.58 -34.91 -19.93
C PRO A 200 15.20 -35.82 -18.75
N ILE A 201 16.12 -36.72 -18.39
CA ILE A 201 15.90 -37.76 -17.35
C ILE A 201 16.03 -37.16 -15.93
N HIS A 202 16.66 -36.00 -15.80
CA HIS A 202 17.05 -35.38 -14.54
C HIS A 202 16.15 -34.18 -14.20
N ALA A 203 14.83 -34.43 -14.13
CA ALA A 203 13.82 -33.41 -13.87
C ALA A 203 13.34 -33.41 -12.41
N SER A 204 13.04 -32.22 -11.87
CA SER A 204 12.23 -32.04 -10.67
C SER A 204 11.19 -30.93 -10.85
N TYR A 205 10.26 -30.82 -9.91
CA TYR A 205 9.09 -29.94 -10.01
C TYR A 205 8.93 -29.12 -8.73
N LEU A 206 8.43 -27.89 -8.86
CA LEU A 206 8.20 -26.98 -7.73
C LEU A 206 6.95 -26.11 -7.95
N THR A 207 5.94 -26.24 -7.09
CA THR A 207 4.74 -25.39 -7.03
C THR A 207 4.87 -24.37 -5.91
N LEU A 208 4.67 -23.08 -6.23
CA LEU A 208 4.76 -21.96 -5.28
C LEU A 208 3.54 -21.05 -5.40
N HIS A 209 3.02 -20.57 -4.27
CA HIS A 209 1.87 -19.67 -4.24
C HIS A 209 2.28 -18.25 -3.83
N MET A 210 2.11 -17.27 -4.72
CA MET A 210 2.48 -15.87 -4.47
C MET A 210 1.24 -15.04 -4.10
N ILE A 211 1.30 -14.32 -2.97
CA ILE A 211 0.30 -13.32 -2.57
C ILE A 211 0.99 -11.95 -2.42
N PRO A 212 0.59 -10.90 -3.17
CA PRO A 212 1.14 -9.56 -2.96
C PRO A 212 0.69 -9.00 -1.59
N PRO A 213 1.59 -8.48 -0.74
CA PRO A 213 1.25 -7.99 0.60
C PRO A 213 0.65 -6.57 0.51
N MET A 214 -0.56 -6.45 -0.02
CA MET A 214 -1.24 -5.17 -0.28
C MET A 214 -1.43 -4.30 0.98
N ASN A 215 -1.43 -4.91 2.17
CA ASN A 215 -1.53 -4.24 3.47
C ASN A 215 -0.22 -3.58 3.94
N ALA A 216 0.89 -3.74 3.20
CA ALA A 216 2.16 -3.10 3.48
C ALA A 216 2.39 -1.90 2.54
N PRO A 217 2.92 -0.76 3.06
CA PRO A 217 3.36 0.34 2.20
C PRO A 217 4.51 -0.11 1.28
N PRO A 218 4.55 0.36 0.02
CA PRO A 218 5.64 0.03 -0.90
C PRO A 218 6.93 0.80 -0.56
N LEU A 219 8.06 0.25 -0.98
CA LEU A 219 9.22 1.07 -1.35
C LEU A 219 8.98 1.63 -2.75
N GLN A 220 9.07 2.94 -2.90
CA GLN A 220 9.05 3.60 -4.21
C GLN A 220 10.46 3.65 -4.79
N LEU A 221 10.56 3.49 -6.11
CA LEU A 221 11.80 3.61 -6.88
C LEU A 221 11.69 4.83 -7.79
N ALA A 222 12.65 5.73 -7.73
CA ALA A 222 12.65 6.95 -8.54
C ALA A 222 14.00 7.18 -9.21
N MET A 223 13.96 7.83 -10.37
CA MET A 223 15.13 8.40 -11.04
C MET A 223 14.97 9.92 -11.10
N ILE A 224 15.93 10.65 -10.56
CA ILE A 224 15.99 12.10 -10.74
C ILE A 224 16.81 12.41 -11.99
N VAL A 225 16.23 13.25 -12.85
CA VAL A 225 16.86 13.83 -14.03
C VAL A 225 16.83 15.35 -13.92
N ALA A 226 17.91 16.04 -14.29
CA ALA A 226 17.95 17.50 -14.38
C ALA A 226 16.93 18.07 -15.39
N LYS A 227 16.58 19.35 -15.27
CA LYS A 227 15.64 20.03 -16.20
C LYS A 227 16.12 19.95 -17.66
N ASP A 228 17.42 20.09 -17.87
CA ASP A 228 18.18 20.05 -19.12
C ASP A 228 18.93 18.72 -19.34
N SER A 229 18.57 17.66 -18.59
CA SER A 229 19.21 16.34 -18.67
C SER A 229 19.17 15.71 -20.08
N PRO A 230 20.32 15.20 -20.59
CA PRO A 230 20.36 14.36 -21.79
C PRO A 230 19.74 12.97 -21.58
N GLN A 231 19.43 12.60 -20.32
CA GLN A 231 18.82 11.32 -19.91
C GLN A 231 19.67 10.10 -20.29
N THR A 232 20.99 10.23 -20.06
CA THR A 232 22.02 9.21 -20.29
C THR A 232 22.89 9.02 -19.04
N PHE A 233 23.46 7.83 -18.87
CA PHE A 233 24.45 7.53 -17.82
C PHE A 233 25.82 7.15 -18.41
N ASP A 234 26.85 7.09 -17.59
CA ASP A 234 28.21 6.76 -18.03
C ASP A 234 28.38 5.27 -18.39
N ALA A 235 28.97 5.03 -19.56
CA ALA A 235 29.35 3.72 -20.05
C ALA A 235 30.57 3.83 -20.97
N THR A 236 31.36 2.77 -21.09
CA THR A 236 32.45 2.73 -22.07
C THR A 236 31.89 2.75 -23.50
N PRO A 237 32.57 3.35 -24.51
CA PRO A 237 32.03 3.46 -25.87
C PRO A 237 31.56 2.13 -26.48
N ALA A 238 32.27 1.04 -26.22
CA ALA A 238 31.90 -0.31 -26.67
C ALA A 238 30.62 -0.87 -26.00
N ARG A 239 30.30 -0.45 -24.76
CA ARG A 239 28.98 -0.74 -24.17
C ARG A 239 27.89 0.19 -24.71
N VAL A 240 28.19 1.46 -24.99
CA VAL A 240 27.21 2.38 -25.61
C VAL A 240 26.75 1.84 -26.97
N GLU A 241 27.67 1.34 -27.79
CA GLU A 241 27.36 0.73 -29.10
C GLU A 241 26.55 -0.58 -28.98
N LYS A 242 26.83 -1.40 -27.96
CA LYS A 242 26.24 -2.74 -27.79
C LYS A 242 24.91 -2.76 -27.01
N GLU A 243 24.80 -1.96 -25.94
CA GLU A 243 23.73 -2.01 -24.94
C GLU A 243 22.91 -0.70 -24.90
N GLY A 244 23.49 0.41 -25.37
CA GLY A 244 22.98 1.77 -25.15
C GLY A 244 23.21 2.27 -23.73
N ASN A 245 23.10 3.60 -23.54
CA ASN A 245 23.20 4.24 -22.22
C ASN A 245 22.05 5.22 -21.91
N GLY A 246 20.93 5.10 -22.62
CA GLY A 246 19.75 5.96 -22.46
C GLY A 246 18.82 5.54 -21.31
N LEU A 247 17.80 6.38 -21.07
CA LEU A 247 16.80 6.22 -20.01
C LEU A 247 16.10 4.86 -19.96
N ASP A 248 15.78 4.24 -21.10
CA ASP A 248 15.12 2.93 -21.10
C ASP A 248 16.06 1.84 -20.56
N VAL A 249 17.35 1.89 -20.94
CA VAL A 249 18.39 0.97 -20.46
C VAL A 249 18.57 1.17 -18.96
N ALA A 250 18.61 2.42 -18.51
CA ALA A 250 18.73 2.79 -17.10
C ALA A 250 17.57 2.25 -16.27
N VAL A 251 16.32 2.47 -16.71
CA VAL A 251 15.09 1.97 -16.07
C VAL A 251 15.09 0.44 -15.96
N ARG A 252 15.50 -0.27 -17.02
CA ARG A 252 15.62 -1.73 -17.02
C ARG A 252 16.66 -2.22 -16.00
N LYS A 253 17.87 -1.66 -16.06
CA LYS A 253 18.99 -2.02 -15.16
C LYS A 253 18.68 -1.72 -13.68
N PHE A 254 18.05 -0.58 -13.39
CA PHE A 254 17.64 -0.25 -12.02
C PHE A 254 16.48 -1.14 -11.50
N ARG A 255 15.48 -1.43 -12.35
CA ARG A 255 14.40 -2.38 -12.00
C ARG A 255 14.94 -3.77 -11.68
N MET A 256 15.92 -4.26 -12.43
CA MET A 256 16.53 -5.56 -12.15
C MET A 256 17.36 -5.54 -10.86
N ALA A 257 18.12 -4.47 -10.58
CA ALA A 257 18.79 -4.29 -9.29
C ALA A 257 17.80 -4.33 -8.10
N ALA A 258 16.66 -3.66 -8.24
CA ALA A 258 15.57 -3.72 -7.26
C ALA A 258 15.01 -5.14 -7.09
N TYR A 259 14.78 -5.88 -8.17
CA TYR A 259 14.39 -7.29 -8.10
C TYR A 259 15.43 -8.19 -7.41
N LEU A 260 16.73 -7.92 -7.58
CA LEU A 260 17.81 -8.58 -6.86
C LEU A 260 17.77 -8.25 -5.35
N TRP A 261 17.56 -6.99 -4.97
CA TRP A 261 17.37 -6.58 -3.56
C TRP A 261 16.22 -7.32 -2.90
N GLN A 262 15.10 -7.47 -3.61
CA GLN A 262 13.91 -8.16 -3.09
C GLN A 262 14.19 -9.66 -2.88
N ALA A 263 14.83 -10.32 -3.84
CA ALA A 263 15.18 -11.73 -3.76
C ALA A 263 16.19 -12.03 -2.64
N PHE A 264 17.25 -11.21 -2.54
CA PHE A 264 18.26 -11.29 -1.47
C PHE A 264 17.63 -11.11 -0.10
N THR A 265 16.89 -10.01 0.11
CA THR A 265 16.37 -9.66 1.43
C THR A 265 15.33 -10.68 1.94
N ALA A 266 14.47 -11.19 1.05
CA ALA A 266 13.53 -12.26 1.40
C ALA A 266 14.24 -13.56 1.82
N GLU A 267 15.38 -13.89 1.20
CA GLU A 267 16.19 -15.05 1.55
C GLU A 267 16.96 -14.86 2.87
N GLN A 268 17.55 -13.68 3.09
CA GLN A 268 18.23 -13.38 4.35
C GLN A 268 17.27 -13.39 5.55
N MET A 269 16.05 -12.84 5.41
CA MET A 269 15.02 -12.88 6.45
C MET A 269 14.54 -14.32 6.76
N TRP A 270 14.46 -15.17 5.74
CA TRP A 270 14.16 -16.60 5.88
C TRP A 270 15.29 -17.35 6.61
N ARG A 271 16.55 -17.16 6.22
CA ARG A 271 17.74 -17.75 6.88
C ARG A 271 17.82 -17.34 8.36
N HIS A 272 17.46 -16.11 8.68
CA HIS A 272 17.33 -15.60 10.05
C HIS A 272 16.08 -16.10 10.81
N LYS A 273 15.28 -17.01 10.23
CA LYS A 273 14.06 -17.60 10.81
C LYS A 273 12.94 -16.61 11.12
N LEU A 274 12.99 -15.38 10.62
CA LEU A 274 11.96 -14.35 10.92
C LEU A 274 10.75 -14.41 9.97
N GLY A 275 10.65 -15.48 9.17
CA GLY A 275 9.74 -15.59 8.03
C GLY A 275 10.31 -14.95 6.75
N ARG A 276 9.81 -15.37 5.59
CA ARG A 276 10.27 -14.90 4.27
C ARG A 276 9.68 -13.51 3.97
N ARG A 277 10.16 -12.50 4.71
CA ARG A 277 9.70 -11.09 4.71
C ARG A 277 10.52 -10.24 3.77
N VAL A 278 9.87 -9.34 3.03
CA VAL A 278 10.51 -8.27 2.27
C VAL A 278 9.47 -7.19 1.94
N PHE A 279 9.95 -6.00 1.59
CA PHE A 279 9.13 -4.92 1.04
C PHE A 279 8.63 -5.21 -0.38
N ARG A 280 7.43 -4.71 -0.68
CA ARG A 280 6.89 -4.65 -2.05
C ARG A 280 7.29 -3.35 -2.75
N TYR A 281 7.14 -3.32 -4.06
CA TYR A 281 7.20 -2.09 -4.86
C TYR A 281 5.78 -1.57 -5.16
N GLU A 282 5.68 -0.33 -5.65
CA GLU A 282 4.57 0.03 -6.54
C GLU A 282 4.77 -0.66 -7.89
N GLU A 283 3.69 -1.08 -8.53
CA GLU A 283 3.74 -1.74 -9.82
C GLU A 283 2.91 -0.99 -10.86
N GLU A 284 3.37 -1.00 -12.10
CA GLU A 284 2.68 -0.44 -13.25
C GLU A 284 2.53 -1.50 -14.35
N TRP A 285 1.44 -1.40 -15.13
CA TRP A 285 1.22 -2.25 -16.29
C TRP A 285 1.95 -1.67 -17.51
N THR A 286 3.09 -2.26 -17.86
CA THR A 286 4.04 -1.74 -18.86
C THR A 286 4.63 -2.88 -19.69
N LEU A 287 5.54 -2.57 -20.62
CA LEU A 287 6.27 -3.58 -21.38
C LEU A 287 7.14 -4.40 -20.43
N GLY A 288 7.05 -5.74 -20.51
CA GLY A 288 7.81 -6.65 -19.67
C GLY A 288 9.31 -6.51 -19.94
N THR A 289 10.09 -6.24 -18.89
CA THR A 289 11.55 -6.06 -19.02
C THR A 289 12.35 -7.12 -18.24
N ALA A 290 11.68 -8.07 -17.61
CA ALA A 290 12.31 -9.14 -16.85
C ALA A 290 13.17 -10.10 -17.71
N ASN A 291 12.85 -10.29 -19.00
CA ASN A 291 13.53 -11.21 -19.91
C ASN A 291 13.55 -10.67 -21.35
N TYR A 292 14.35 -11.27 -22.23
CA TYR A 292 14.46 -10.85 -23.63
C TYR A 292 13.18 -11.11 -24.44
N ARG A 293 12.55 -12.28 -24.25
CA ARG A 293 11.37 -12.72 -25.03
C ARG A 293 10.20 -11.72 -24.94
N ASP A 294 10.00 -11.14 -23.77
CA ASP A 294 8.94 -10.14 -23.57
C ASP A 294 9.24 -8.79 -24.22
N ARG A 295 10.52 -8.36 -24.18
CA ARG A 295 10.99 -7.15 -24.86
C ARG A 295 10.84 -7.27 -26.38
N GLU A 296 11.15 -8.44 -26.93
CA GLU A 296 11.08 -8.74 -28.37
C GLU A 296 9.64 -8.89 -28.87
N ASN A 297 8.77 -9.58 -28.10
CA ASN A 297 7.37 -9.78 -28.45
C ASN A 297 6.44 -8.62 -28.05
N GLY A 298 6.93 -7.64 -27.28
CA GLY A 298 6.10 -6.57 -26.72
C GLY A 298 5.13 -7.05 -25.63
N THR A 299 5.44 -8.14 -24.91
CA THR A 299 4.57 -8.69 -23.87
C THR A 299 4.37 -7.66 -22.75
N MET A 300 3.13 -7.27 -22.49
CA MET A 300 2.81 -6.40 -21.34
C MET A 300 2.78 -7.21 -20.03
N ARG A 301 3.32 -6.63 -18.95
CA ARG A 301 3.29 -7.19 -17.59
C ARG A 301 3.06 -6.10 -16.54
N SER A 302 2.62 -6.53 -15.37
CA SER A 302 2.82 -5.76 -14.14
C SER A 302 4.30 -5.83 -13.81
N GLU A 303 5.00 -4.70 -13.70
CA GLU A 303 6.44 -4.58 -13.39
C GLU A 303 6.64 -3.53 -12.30
N ALA A 304 7.74 -3.58 -11.54
CA ALA A 304 8.03 -2.55 -10.55
C ALA A 304 8.20 -1.16 -11.21
N ARG A 305 7.48 -0.17 -10.69
CA ARG A 305 7.41 1.18 -11.25
C ARG A 305 8.69 1.97 -10.95
N ILE A 306 9.23 2.65 -11.96
CA ILE A 306 10.36 3.59 -11.79
C ILE A 306 9.85 5.01 -12.09
N HIS A 307 9.70 5.84 -11.06
CA HIS A 307 9.21 7.21 -11.21
C HIS A 307 10.29 8.12 -11.78
N ILE A 308 10.11 8.62 -13.00
CA ILE A 308 11.03 9.61 -13.59
C ILE A 308 10.64 11.01 -13.10
N ILE A 309 11.48 11.60 -12.26
CA ILE A 309 11.27 12.90 -11.62
C ILE A 309 12.21 13.91 -12.27
N ARG A 310 11.66 14.90 -12.99
CA ARG A 310 12.45 16.00 -13.54
C ARG A 310 12.62 17.09 -12.48
N SER A 311 13.85 17.30 -12.05
CA SER A 311 14.26 18.31 -11.06
C SER A 311 14.11 19.73 -11.61
N ASP A 312 14.04 20.71 -10.71
CA ASP A 312 14.17 22.13 -11.03
C ASP A 312 15.62 22.59 -11.21
N LYS A 313 16.61 21.72 -10.93
CA LYS A 313 18.05 21.98 -11.09
C LYS A 313 18.57 21.63 -12.49
N THR A 314 19.62 22.31 -12.94
CA THR A 314 20.40 21.96 -14.14
C THR A 314 21.32 20.78 -13.88
N VAL A 315 21.82 20.15 -14.95
CA VAL A 315 22.95 19.21 -14.88
C VAL A 315 24.15 19.89 -14.19
N ALA A 316 24.44 21.15 -14.51
CA ALA A 316 25.54 21.90 -13.90
C ALA A 316 25.36 22.15 -12.39
N GLU A 317 24.12 22.36 -11.91
CA GLU A 317 23.80 22.52 -10.49
C GLU A 317 23.96 21.21 -9.70
N ILE A 318 23.67 20.06 -10.33
CA ILE A 318 23.81 18.70 -9.75
C ILE A 318 25.27 18.20 -9.82
N LEU A 319 26.01 18.50 -10.90
CA LEU A 319 27.41 18.12 -11.10
C LEU A 319 28.44 19.09 -10.50
N ASP A 320 28.00 19.98 -9.61
CA ASP A 320 28.85 20.91 -8.86
C ASP A 320 29.81 20.13 -7.93
N LEU A 321 31.11 20.32 -8.14
CA LEU A 321 32.17 19.62 -7.42
C LEU A 321 32.13 19.91 -5.91
N ASN A 322 31.58 21.06 -5.48
CA ASN A 322 31.43 21.40 -4.06
C ASN A 322 30.36 20.58 -3.33
N LYS A 323 29.58 19.78 -4.05
CA LYS A 323 28.53 18.89 -3.55
C LYS A 323 28.89 17.41 -3.65
N ALA A 324 29.96 17.07 -4.36
CA ALA A 324 30.41 15.69 -4.53
C ALA A 324 30.92 15.13 -3.19
N GLN A 325 30.25 14.11 -2.66
CA GLN A 325 30.55 13.54 -1.33
C GLN A 325 32.00 13.05 -1.22
N GLN A 326 32.53 12.49 -2.31
CA GLN A 326 33.89 11.94 -2.44
C GLN A 326 34.98 13.01 -2.58
N PHE A 327 34.65 14.29 -2.77
CA PHE A 327 35.66 15.36 -2.89
C PHE A 327 36.02 15.91 -1.51
N ASP A 328 37.29 15.84 -1.10
CA ASP A 328 37.71 16.27 0.25
C ASP A 328 37.50 17.77 0.50
N LYS A 329 37.55 18.59 -0.55
CA LYS A 329 37.40 20.06 -0.47
C LYS A 329 35.94 20.51 -0.57
N ALA A 330 34.98 19.61 -0.78
CA ALA A 330 33.56 19.95 -0.93
C ALA A 330 32.96 20.43 0.40
N THR A 331 32.42 21.65 0.39
CA THR A 331 31.81 22.30 1.57
C THR A 331 30.34 21.99 1.77
N ASP A 332 29.65 21.45 0.76
CA ASP A 332 28.18 21.30 0.73
C ASP A 332 27.76 19.87 0.36
N LYS A 333 28.32 18.89 1.07
CA LYS A 333 28.13 17.44 0.80
C LYS A 333 26.70 16.93 1.01
N ASN A 334 25.82 17.73 1.63
CA ASN A 334 24.43 17.36 1.92
C ASN A 334 23.43 17.82 0.84
N ALA A 335 23.78 18.81 0.01
CA ALA A 335 22.84 19.43 -0.93
C ALA A 335 22.17 18.45 -1.91
N LEU A 336 22.83 17.36 -2.30
CA LEU A 336 22.21 16.33 -3.15
C LEU A 336 21.05 15.61 -2.45
N PHE A 337 21.12 15.41 -1.12
CA PHE A 337 20.03 14.82 -0.34
C PHE A 337 18.84 15.77 -0.22
N ASP A 338 19.08 17.07 0.03
CA ASP A 338 18.02 18.08 0.10
C ASP A 338 17.36 18.31 -1.27
N MET A 339 18.14 18.39 -2.35
CA MET A 339 17.63 18.48 -3.72
C MET A 339 16.77 17.27 -4.10
N ALA A 340 17.17 16.06 -3.68
CA ALA A 340 16.36 14.86 -3.88
C ALA A 340 15.09 14.89 -3.03
N ALA A 341 15.19 15.28 -1.76
CA ALA A 341 14.06 15.35 -0.85
C ALA A 341 12.99 16.33 -1.36
N ASP A 342 13.38 17.50 -1.86
CA ASP A 342 12.44 18.50 -2.39
C ASP A 342 11.81 18.07 -3.73
N ALA A 343 12.60 17.51 -4.65
CA ALA A 343 12.07 16.96 -5.91
C ALA A 343 11.09 15.80 -5.67
N VAL A 344 11.39 14.91 -4.72
CA VAL A 344 10.49 13.81 -4.30
C VAL A 344 9.25 14.34 -3.58
N LYS A 345 9.36 15.39 -2.75
CA LYS A 345 8.21 16.02 -2.07
C LYS A 345 7.26 16.70 -3.07
N ASP A 346 7.75 17.45 -4.07
CA ASP A 346 6.86 18.01 -5.10
C ASP A 346 6.38 16.96 -6.11
N TYR A 347 7.08 15.84 -6.31
CA TYR A 347 6.53 14.77 -7.14
C TYR A 347 5.36 14.04 -6.45
N PHE A 348 5.57 13.53 -5.23
CA PHE A 348 4.58 12.69 -4.53
C PHE A 348 3.53 13.46 -3.71
N LYS A 349 3.80 14.73 -3.35
CA LYS A 349 2.94 15.62 -2.53
C LYS A 349 2.32 14.92 -1.30
N PRO A 350 3.14 14.27 -0.44
CA PRO A 350 2.65 13.50 0.70
C PRO A 350 1.81 14.35 1.66
N LEU A 351 0.77 13.74 2.25
CA LEU A 351 -0.02 14.36 3.30
C LEU A 351 0.80 14.44 4.61
N SER A 352 0.53 15.44 5.45
CA SER A 352 1.21 15.58 6.74
C SER A 352 1.00 14.34 7.61
N GLY A 353 2.09 13.72 8.08
CA GLY A 353 2.06 12.45 8.82
C GLY A 353 2.00 11.18 7.96
N GLN A 354 1.94 11.29 6.63
CA GLN A 354 2.05 10.16 5.72
C GLN A 354 3.52 9.86 5.43
N LYS A 355 4.04 8.77 6.00
CA LYS A 355 5.38 8.28 5.66
C LYS A 355 5.42 7.71 4.24
N ASN A 356 6.30 8.27 3.42
CA ASN A 356 6.69 7.71 2.13
C ASN A 356 8.11 7.15 2.23
N TYR A 357 8.37 6.04 1.53
CA TYR A 357 9.68 5.38 1.46
C TYR A 357 10.15 5.43 0.00
N VAL A 358 11.24 6.14 -0.29
CA VAL A 358 11.70 6.37 -1.68
C VAL A 358 13.20 6.14 -1.83
N SER A 359 13.58 5.16 -2.65
CA SER A 359 14.95 4.96 -3.15
C SER A 359 15.10 5.73 -4.48
N VAL A 360 16.16 6.53 -4.58
CA VAL A 360 16.40 7.48 -5.67
C VAL A 360 17.75 7.24 -6.31
N MET A 361 17.76 7.15 -7.64
CA MET A 361 18.98 7.22 -8.44
C MET A 361 19.07 8.57 -9.17
N PHE A 362 20.16 9.31 -8.99
CA PHE A 362 20.50 10.44 -9.86
C PHE A 362 21.02 9.88 -11.19
N LEU A 363 20.27 10.07 -12.28
CA LEU A 363 20.64 9.52 -13.60
C LEU A 363 21.82 10.26 -14.22
N ASP A 364 21.89 11.58 -14.01
CA ASP A 364 22.92 12.46 -14.59
C ASP A 364 24.29 12.37 -13.89
N ALA A 365 24.47 11.49 -12.89
CA ALA A 365 25.74 11.36 -12.17
C ALA A 365 26.88 10.94 -13.12
N HIS A 366 28.04 11.60 -12.99
CA HIS A 366 29.09 11.58 -14.01
C HIS A 366 30.49 11.48 -13.41
N TRP A 367 31.34 10.66 -14.02
CA TRP A 367 32.74 10.44 -13.67
C TRP A 367 33.65 11.55 -14.23
N ASP A 368 34.21 12.36 -13.33
CA ASP A 368 35.26 13.31 -13.69
C ASP A 368 36.62 12.61 -13.73
N ALA A 369 37.09 12.30 -14.94
CA ALA A 369 38.39 11.68 -15.16
C ALA A 369 39.60 12.62 -14.95
N GLN A 370 39.39 13.93 -14.70
CA GLN A 370 40.46 14.90 -14.39
C GLN A 370 40.64 15.05 -12.88
N GLU A 371 39.55 15.22 -12.13
CA GLU A 371 39.55 15.32 -10.66
C GLU A 371 39.51 13.94 -9.96
N HIS A 372 39.28 12.85 -10.71
CA HIS A 372 39.07 11.48 -10.22
C HIS A 372 37.92 11.34 -9.20
N VAL A 373 36.80 12.04 -9.46
CA VAL A 373 35.64 12.12 -8.56
C VAL A 373 34.34 11.86 -9.31
N ILE A 374 33.40 11.15 -8.67
CA ILE A 374 32.03 11.03 -9.18
C ILE A 374 31.22 12.27 -8.78
N ARG A 375 30.83 13.07 -9.78
CA ARG A 375 29.96 14.24 -9.62
C ARG A 375 28.49 13.83 -9.68
N GLY A 376 27.60 14.57 -8.99
CA GLY A 376 26.17 14.22 -8.90
C GLY A 376 25.88 12.94 -8.10
N HIS A 377 26.88 12.38 -7.42
CA HIS A 377 26.75 11.24 -6.54
C HIS A 377 26.97 11.62 -5.08
N ALA A 378 26.02 11.21 -4.25
CA ALA A 378 26.25 10.89 -2.85
C ALA A 378 25.54 9.56 -2.55
N ALA A 379 26.11 8.77 -1.65
CA ALA A 379 25.47 7.65 -0.98
C ALA A 379 25.01 8.16 0.39
N LEU A 380 23.71 8.41 0.54
CA LEU A 380 23.08 8.91 1.76
C LEU A 380 21.65 8.36 1.90
N GLY A 381 21.35 7.75 3.05
CA GLY A 381 20.01 7.32 3.45
C GLY A 381 19.60 7.88 4.82
N GLY A 382 18.30 8.15 4.99
CA GLY A 382 17.78 8.70 6.23
C GLY A 382 16.35 9.22 6.13
N ASN A 383 16.03 10.26 6.90
CA ASN A 383 14.70 10.88 6.93
C ASN A 383 14.76 12.41 6.73
N ALA A 384 13.73 12.95 6.08
CA ALA A 384 13.57 14.36 5.75
C ALA A 384 12.16 14.83 6.19
N GLY A 385 11.84 14.59 7.46
CA GLY A 385 10.47 14.65 8.00
C GLY A 385 9.76 13.30 7.86
N ASP A 386 8.53 13.30 7.37
CA ASP A 386 7.77 12.06 7.10
C ASP A 386 8.38 11.23 5.94
N LEU A 387 9.08 11.89 5.00
CA LEU A 387 9.80 11.21 3.91
C LEU A 387 11.01 10.44 4.45
N GLN A 388 11.06 9.14 4.18
CA GLN A 388 12.27 8.32 4.31
C GLN A 388 12.89 8.19 2.91
N LEU A 389 14.17 8.52 2.79
CA LEU A 389 14.85 8.76 1.52
C LEU A 389 16.21 8.04 1.49
N ALA A 390 16.53 7.44 0.36
CA ALA A 390 17.86 6.94 0.02
C ALA A 390 18.26 7.51 -1.34
N ILE A 391 19.48 8.04 -1.48
CA ILE A 391 20.02 8.54 -2.75
C ILE A 391 21.27 7.77 -3.18
N PHE A 392 21.43 7.58 -4.48
CA PHE A 392 22.62 6.97 -5.08
C PHE A 392 22.86 7.50 -6.51
N GLY A 393 24.06 7.27 -7.06
CA GLY A 393 24.45 7.68 -8.42
C GLY A 393 24.24 6.61 -9.49
N SER A 394 24.21 7.02 -10.75
CA SER A 394 24.15 6.13 -11.93
C SER A 394 25.52 5.63 -12.40
N HIS A 395 26.62 6.01 -11.76
CA HIS A 395 28.00 5.74 -12.23
C HIS A 395 28.34 4.26 -12.42
N CYS A 396 27.82 3.38 -11.58
CA CYS A 396 27.99 1.92 -11.73
C CYS A 396 26.99 1.28 -12.71
N LEU A 397 25.96 2.00 -13.17
CA LEU A 397 24.76 1.44 -13.82
C LEU A 397 25.08 0.68 -15.11
N GLN A 398 26.14 1.04 -15.85
CA GLN A 398 26.59 0.27 -17.02
C GLN A 398 26.84 -1.22 -16.75
N SER A 399 27.32 -1.55 -15.54
CA SER A 399 27.66 -2.94 -15.14
C SER A 399 26.45 -3.78 -14.72
N TYR A 400 25.27 -3.18 -14.52
CA TYR A 400 24.11 -3.87 -13.98
C TYR A 400 23.45 -4.77 -15.05
N PRO A 401 22.88 -5.92 -14.66
CA PRO A 401 22.01 -6.69 -15.54
C PRO A 401 20.70 -5.94 -15.82
N SER A 402 20.19 -6.02 -17.05
CA SER A 402 18.93 -5.42 -17.51
C SER A 402 17.77 -6.44 -17.61
N SER A 403 18.08 -7.74 -17.56
CA SER A 403 17.14 -8.86 -17.55
C SER A 403 17.68 -10.01 -16.68
N PHE A 404 16.88 -11.06 -16.40
CA PHE A 404 17.32 -12.21 -15.58
C PHE A 404 18.46 -13.02 -16.23
N GLU A 405 18.46 -13.14 -17.55
CA GLU A 405 19.49 -13.82 -18.33
C GLU A 405 20.86 -13.12 -18.22
N GLU A 406 20.86 -11.81 -17.96
CA GLU A 406 22.07 -11.00 -17.79
C GLU A 406 22.67 -11.10 -16.37
N VAL A 407 21.94 -11.63 -15.37
CA VAL A 407 22.38 -11.60 -13.95
C VAL A 407 23.68 -12.36 -13.72
N VAL A 408 23.78 -13.61 -14.19
CA VAL A 408 25.00 -14.42 -14.05
C VAL A 408 26.16 -13.84 -14.88
N PRO A 409 25.98 -13.44 -16.15
CA PRO A 409 27.00 -12.70 -16.90
C PRO A 409 27.51 -11.44 -16.17
N ALA A 410 26.63 -10.56 -15.69
CA ALA A 410 27.04 -9.32 -15.01
C ALA A 410 27.87 -9.59 -13.74
N PHE A 411 27.46 -10.57 -12.93
CA PHE A 411 28.17 -10.99 -11.72
C PHE A 411 29.41 -11.87 -11.98
N THR A 412 29.79 -12.10 -13.24
CA THR A 412 31.02 -12.82 -13.63
C THR A 412 31.86 -12.11 -14.70
N ASP A 413 31.47 -10.89 -15.10
CA ASP A 413 32.14 -10.10 -16.13
C ASP A 413 33.48 -9.52 -15.63
N CYS A 414 34.57 -10.24 -15.93
CA CYS A 414 35.95 -9.84 -15.64
C CYS A 414 36.48 -8.69 -16.54
N THR A 415 35.65 -8.04 -17.38
CA THR A 415 36.09 -6.90 -18.19
C THR A 415 36.68 -5.81 -17.27
N PRO A 416 37.94 -5.38 -17.47
CA PRO A 416 38.57 -4.34 -16.64
C PRO A 416 37.87 -2.99 -16.73
N THR A 417 37.85 -2.25 -15.63
CA THR A 417 37.24 -0.91 -15.56
C THR A 417 38.13 0.13 -16.23
N ASP A 418 37.63 0.74 -17.32
CA ASP A 418 38.35 1.78 -18.06
C ASP A 418 38.09 3.17 -17.46
N THR A 419 38.98 3.59 -16.55
CA THR A 419 38.89 4.84 -15.80
C THR A 419 39.00 6.12 -16.64
N ARG A 420 39.14 6.00 -17.97
CA ARG A 420 39.00 7.12 -18.92
C ARG A 420 37.54 7.49 -19.19
N TYR A 421 36.60 6.58 -18.92
CA TYR A 421 35.17 6.76 -19.24
C TYR A 421 34.23 6.48 -18.06
N VAL A 422 34.64 5.66 -17.09
CA VAL A 422 33.77 5.16 -16.01
C VAL A 422 34.53 5.08 -14.68
N ALA A 423 33.83 5.32 -13.57
CA ALA A 423 34.45 5.32 -12.25
C ALA A 423 34.87 3.91 -11.78
N SER A 424 36.06 3.81 -11.17
CA SER A 424 36.40 2.70 -10.27
C SER A 424 36.06 3.16 -8.85
N ASP A 425 34.82 2.94 -8.42
CA ASP A 425 34.31 3.48 -7.16
C ASP A 425 35.16 3.01 -5.96
N CYS A 426 35.59 3.98 -5.14
CA CYS A 426 36.55 3.80 -4.05
C CYS A 426 37.88 3.09 -4.43
N ASN A 427 38.23 3.00 -5.72
CA ASN A 427 39.27 2.13 -6.28
C ASN A 427 39.08 0.62 -6.01
N GLU A 428 37.88 0.17 -5.61
CA GLU A 428 37.58 -1.23 -5.29
C GLU A 428 36.85 -1.99 -6.43
N ALA A 429 36.50 -1.28 -7.51
CA ALA A 429 35.80 -1.77 -8.69
C ALA A 429 36.71 -1.89 -9.92
N GLY A 430 37.79 -2.68 -9.83
CA GLY A 430 38.76 -2.85 -10.94
C GLY A 430 38.26 -3.70 -12.12
N SER A 431 37.10 -4.37 -11.99
CA SER A 431 36.41 -5.07 -13.07
C SER A 431 34.89 -4.85 -13.01
N SER A 432 34.19 -5.16 -14.11
CA SER A 432 32.75 -4.92 -14.24
C SER A 432 31.92 -5.69 -13.20
N TRP A 433 32.28 -6.93 -12.84
CA TRP A 433 31.56 -7.67 -11.79
C TRP A 433 31.80 -7.09 -10.38
N GLU A 434 32.97 -6.50 -10.13
CA GLU A 434 33.26 -5.79 -8.88
C GLU A 434 32.52 -4.44 -8.82
N ALA A 435 32.30 -3.79 -9.97
CA ALA A 435 31.51 -2.55 -10.07
C ALA A 435 30.01 -2.76 -9.81
N VAL A 436 29.40 -3.83 -10.32
CA VAL A 436 27.98 -4.13 -10.06
C VAL A 436 27.73 -4.51 -8.59
N ASN A 437 28.67 -5.20 -7.94
CA ASN A 437 28.63 -5.45 -6.51
C ASN A 437 28.59 -4.16 -5.70
N ILE A 438 29.49 -3.21 -5.98
CA ILE A 438 29.53 -1.93 -5.24
C ILE A 438 28.29 -1.10 -5.53
N GLY A 439 27.86 -0.98 -6.80
CA GLY A 439 26.68 -0.18 -7.14
C GLY A 439 25.35 -0.73 -6.57
N ILE A 440 25.03 -2.00 -6.84
CA ILE A 440 23.79 -2.61 -6.33
C ILE A 440 23.84 -2.75 -4.80
N GLY A 441 25.03 -2.98 -4.26
CA GLY A 441 25.30 -3.15 -2.84
C GLY A 441 25.20 -1.88 -2.00
N ALA A 442 25.91 -0.82 -2.38
CA ALA A 442 25.88 0.45 -1.66
C ALA A 442 24.49 1.12 -1.76
N HIS A 443 23.81 1.04 -2.91
CA HIS A 443 22.43 1.52 -2.99
C HIS A 443 21.46 0.67 -2.11
N LEU A 444 21.75 -0.61 -1.87
CA LEU A 444 21.01 -1.41 -0.88
C LEU A 444 21.35 -1.00 0.57
N HIS A 445 22.59 -0.59 0.86
CA HIS A 445 23.00 0.00 2.15
C HIS A 445 22.22 1.29 2.45
N GLU A 446 22.17 2.24 1.52
CA GLU A 446 21.36 3.46 1.69
C GLU A 446 19.86 3.15 1.85
N THR A 447 19.37 2.14 1.13
CA THR A 447 17.98 1.65 1.28
C THR A 447 17.75 1.01 2.67
N GLY A 448 18.80 0.44 3.29
CA GLY A 448 18.78 -0.02 4.68
C GLY A 448 18.67 1.14 5.69
N HIS A 449 19.42 2.23 5.49
CA HIS A 449 19.27 3.45 6.28
C HIS A 449 17.85 4.06 6.16
N LEU A 450 17.26 4.05 4.96
CA LEU A 450 15.85 4.44 4.72
C LEU A 450 14.84 3.59 5.51
N PHE A 451 15.17 2.33 5.85
CA PHE A 451 14.35 1.48 6.73
C PHE A 451 14.71 1.58 8.22
N GLY A 452 15.65 2.45 8.60
CA GLY A 452 16.05 2.69 10.00
C GLY A 452 17.15 1.77 10.53
N CYS A 453 17.93 1.12 9.65
CA CYS A 453 19.14 0.42 10.06
C CYS A 453 20.30 1.41 10.28
N PRO A 454 21.03 1.36 11.41
CA PRO A 454 22.31 2.04 11.58
C PRO A 454 23.43 1.25 10.88
N HIS A 455 24.67 1.75 10.92
CA HIS A 455 25.84 0.92 10.65
C HIS A 455 25.93 -0.27 11.63
N GLN A 456 26.56 -1.35 11.17
CA GLN A 456 26.74 -2.60 11.92
C GLN A 456 28.21 -3.05 11.90
N GLU A 457 28.56 -4.04 12.73
CA GLU A 457 29.91 -4.64 12.72
C GLU A 457 30.19 -5.56 11.51
N SER A 458 29.15 -5.92 10.75
CA SER A 458 29.20 -6.82 9.59
C SER A 458 27.95 -6.66 8.71
N GLY A 459 27.97 -7.26 7.52
CA GLY A 459 26.84 -7.32 6.59
C GLY A 459 26.72 -6.11 5.66
N ILE A 460 25.56 -5.99 5.00
CA ILE A 460 25.25 -4.89 4.08
C ILE A 460 25.48 -3.52 4.74
N MET A 461 25.06 -3.36 6.01
CA MET A 461 25.21 -2.11 6.78
C MET A 461 26.65 -1.80 7.25
N GLN A 462 27.64 -2.56 6.78
CA GLN A 462 29.05 -2.21 6.86
C GLN A 462 29.58 -1.99 5.43
N ARG A 463 30.23 -2.99 4.82
CA ARG A 463 30.70 -2.95 3.42
C ARG A 463 30.67 -4.31 2.72
N ASP A 464 30.12 -5.36 3.34
CA ASP A 464 30.20 -6.75 2.84
C ASP A 464 29.55 -6.96 1.46
N TYR A 465 28.72 -6.02 1.03
CA TYR A 465 28.14 -5.99 -0.31
C TYR A 465 29.18 -5.99 -1.45
N VAL A 466 30.46 -5.75 -1.18
CA VAL A 466 31.57 -5.96 -2.13
C VAL A 466 31.68 -7.41 -2.64
N VAL A 467 30.98 -8.37 -2.02
CA VAL A 467 30.79 -9.76 -2.48
C VAL A 467 29.31 -10.16 -2.69
N LEU A 468 28.43 -9.20 -3.02
CA LEU A 468 26.98 -9.43 -3.22
C LEU A 468 26.66 -10.46 -4.32
N ASN A 469 27.47 -10.54 -5.39
CA ASN A 469 27.45 -11.58 -6.42
C ASN A 469 27.27 -13.00 -5.84
N ARG A 470 27.89 -13.29 -4.69
CA ARG A 470 27.91 -14.62 -4.08
C ARG A 470 26.53 -15.18 -3.74
N SER A 471 25.54 -14.34 -3.45
CA SER A 471 24.15 -14.81 -3.27
C SER A 471 23.47 -15.21 -4.57
N PHE A 472 23.97 -14.79 -5.73
CA PHE A 472 23.35 -15.01 -7.04
C PHE A 472 24.11 -16.01 -7.93
N VAL A 473 25.43 -16.19 -7.73
CA VAL A 473 26.26 -17.14 -8.52
C VAL A 473 26.77 -18.30 -7.66
N PRO A 474 26.86 -19.54 -8.20
CA PRO A 474 27.45 -20.67 -7.50
C PRO A 474 28.99 -20.69 -7.55
N ARG A 475 29.61 -19.89 -8.43
CA ARG A 475 31.07 -19.76 -8.54
C ARG A 475 31.46 -18.29 -8.71
N GLU A 476 32.37 -17.82 -7.87
CA GLU A 476 32.96 -16.49 -7.96
C GLU A 476 34.03 -16.43 -9.06
N ALA A 477 34.13 -15.29 -9.75
CA ALA A 477 35.12 -15.03 -10.79
C ALA A 477 36.45 -14.50 -10.21
N PHE A 478 37.44 -14.24 -11.07
CA PHE A 478 38.71 -13.64 -10.61
C PHE A 478 38.47 -12.22 -10.08
N SER A 479 38.89 -11.94 -8.84
CA SER A 479 38.77 -10.61 -8.24
C SER A 479 40.02 -9.79 -8.51
N THR A 480 39.86 -8.65 -9.19
CA THR A 480 40.98 -7.73 -9.41
C THR A 480 41.35 -6.97 -8.14
N ARG A 481 40.41 -6.77 -7.21
CA ARG A 481 40.65 -6.16 -5.89
C ARG A 481 41.51 -7.05 -4.99
N THR A 482 41.16 -8.32 -4.83
CA THR A 482 41.82 -9.24 -3.88
C THR A 482 42.90 -10.12 -4.52
N LYS A 483 43.02 -10.11 -5.85
CA LYS A 483 43.84 -11.04 -6.67
C LYS A 483 43.51 -12.52 -6.46
N SER A 484 42.35 -12.84 -5.88
CA SER A 484 41.87 -14.21 -5.73
C SER A 484 41.40 -14.79 -7.07
N LYS A 485 41.50 -16.12 -7.22
CA LYS A 485 41.04 -16.82 -8.43
C LYS A 485 39.53 -17.02 -8.50
N GLY A 486 38.77 -16.57 -7.50
CA GLY A 486 37.41 -17.05 -7.26
C GLY A 486 37.38 -18.54 -6.87
N GLY A 487 36.18 -19.11 -6.78
CA GLY A 487 35.96 -20.48 -6.30
C GLY A 487 34.48 -20.84 -6.20
N LEU A 488 34.19 -22.07 -5.78
CA LEU A 488 32.82 -22.49 -5.40
C LEU A 488 32.33 -21.62 -4.25
N VAL A 489 31.09 -21.12 -4.34
CA VAL A 489 30.51 -20.18 -3.37
C VAL A 489 29.49 -20.89 -2.49
N GLN A 490 29.91 -21.24 -1.28
CA GLN A 490 29.03 -21.80 -0.25
C GLN A 490 28.20 -20.71 0.43
N GLN A 491 27.15 -21.11 1.15
CA GLN A 491 26.25 -20.19 1.83
C GLN A 491 26.97 -19.31 2.88
N GLY A 492 28.06 -19.80 3.48
CA GLY A 492 28.87 -19.06 4.45
C GLY A 492 29.81 -18.01 3.82
N ASP A 493 30.01 -18.03 2.50
CA ASP A 493 30.83 -17.05 1.78
C ASP A 493 30.03 -15.80 1.38
N GLU A 494 28.69 -15.86 1.46
CA GLU A 494 27.77 -14.80 1.04
C GLU A 494 27.69 -13.66 2.07
N CYS A 495 27.59 -12.41 1.58
CA CYS A 495 27.18 -11.30 2.44
C CYS A 495 25.73 -11.47 2.94
N GLY A 496 25.38 -10.81 4.04
CA GLY A 496 24.04 -10.87 4.62
C GLY A 496 23.58 -9.55 5.25
N TRP A 497 22.31 -9.50 5.64
CA TRP A 497 21.81 -8.49 6.58
C TRP A 497 22.23 -8.89 8.00
N HIS A 498 22.64 -7.93 8.84
CA HIS A 498 23.02 -8.27 10.21
C HIS A 498 21.78 -8.75 11.01
N ARG A 499 22.00 -9.54 12.08
CA ARG A 499 20.90 -10.06 12.92
C ARG A 499 20.01 -8.93 13.44
N LEU A 500 20.63 -7.83 13.86
CA LEU A 500 19.97 -6.62 14.37
C LEU A 500 19.18 -5.84 13.30
N ASP A 501 19.53 -5.97 12.02
CA ASP A 501 18.78 -5.39 10.89
C ASP A 501 17.54 -6.23 10.59
N CYS A 502 17.71 -7.55 10.53
CA CYS A 502 16.59 -8.48 10.36
C CYS A 502 15.53 -8.32 11.46
N LEU A 503 15.96 -8.06 12.71
CA LEU A 503 15.05 -7.77 13.83
C LEU A 503 14.34 -6.40 13.69
N ARG A 504 15.00 -5.38 13.15
CA ARG A 504 14.36 -4.09 12.77
C ARG A 504 13.31 -4.31 11.68
N PHE A 505 13.67 -5.01 10.61
CA PHE A 505 12.78 -5.33 9.51
C PHE A 505 11.53 -6.08 9.98
N ARG A 506 11.63 -7.02 10.93
CA ARG A 506 10.46 -7.72 11.50
C ARG A 506 9.42 -6.76 12.11
N ALA A 507 9.83 -5.62 12.66
CA ALA A 507 8.94 -4.60 13.22
C ALA A 507 8.58 -3.48 12.22
N HIS A 508 9.24 -3.42 11.05
CA HIS A 508 9.10 -2.31 10.12
C HIS A 508 7.87 -2.48 9.20
N PRO A 509 7.01 -1.45 9.01
CA PRO A 509 5.74 -1.59 8.30
C PRO A 509 5.81 -2.15 6.88
N THR A 510 6.88 -1.85 6.12
CA THR A 510 7.04 -2.33 4.72
C THR A 510 7.28 -3.85 4.63
N PHE A 511 7.75 -4.50 5.71
CA PHE A 511 8.09 -5.94 5.77
C PHE A 511 6.98 -6.80 6.42
N ARG A 512 5.79 -6.22 6.60
CA ARG A 512 4.65 -6.91 7.24
C ARG A 512 4.06 -7.96 6.31
N LEU A 513 3.84 -9.16 6.84
CA LEU A 513 3.11 -10.22 6.15
C LEU A 513 1.59 -10.01 6.31
N PRO A 514 0.76 -10.55 5.39
CA PRO A 514 -0.69 -10.50 5.52
C PRO A 514 -1.18 -11.07 6.85
N ASN A 515 -0.60 -12.21 7.27
CA ASN A 515 -0.98 -12.99 8.46
C ASN A 515 -0.44 -12.42 9.78
N ASP A 516 0.34 -11.33 9.78
CA ASP A 516 0.78 -10.70 11.02
C ASP A 516 -0.41 -10.03 11.74
N ALA A 517 -0.39 -10.11 13.07
CA ALA A 517 -1.32 -9.37 13.91
C ALA A 517 -1.21 -7.84 13.66
N PRO A 518 -2.31 -7.06 13.76
CA PRO A 518 -2.26 -5.62 13.61
C PRO A 518 -1.27 -4.96 14.59
N LEU A 519 -0.28 -4.22 14.07
CA LEU A 519 0.58 -3.40 14.92
C LEU A 519 -0.23 -2.26 15.52
N ASN A 520 -0.48 -2.36 16.83
CA ASN A 520 -0.67 -1.17 17.65
C ASN A 520 0.69 -0.46 17.74
N LEU A 521 0.86 0.65 17.01
CA LEU A 521 2.08 1.46 17.04
C LEU A 521 2.36 1.92 18.49
N ASP A 522 3.41 1.37 19.08
CA ASP A 522 3.72 1.51 20.51
C ASP A 522 5.04 2.25 20.70
N ASN A 523 4.94 3.56 20.58
CA ASN A 523 6.01 4.51 20.92
C ASN A 523 6.17 4.69 22.44
N SER A 524 5.45 3.92 23.28
CA SER A 524 5.42 4.07 24.74
C SER A 524 6.38 3.12 25.46
N VAL A 525 7.49 2.77 24.81
CA VAL A 525 8.61 2.06 25.46
C VAL A 525 9.11 2.92 26.61
N GLN A 526 9.09 2.37 27.82
CA GLN A 526 9.47 3.05 29.04
C GLN A 526 10.53 2.25 29.79
N ALA A 527 11.36 2.93 30.57
CA ALA A 527 12.33 2.32 31.46
C ALA A 527 12.35 3.08 32.79
N PHE A 528 12.57 2.36 33.88
CA PHE A 528 12.54 2.88 35.25
C PHE A 528 13.69 2.29 36.05
N ALA A 529 14.38 3.10 36.86
CA ALA A 529 15.31 2.58 37.85
C ALA A 529 14.55 1.85 38.98
N ILE A 530 15.15 0.78 39.50
CA ILE A 530 14.73 0.05 40.71
C ILE A 530 15.94 -0.03 41.66
N GLU A 531 15.66 -0.13 42.96
CA GLU A 531 16.69 -0.37 43.98
C GLU A 531 17.57 -1.58 43.61
N GLY A 532 18.86 -1.49 43.92
CA GLY A 532 19.84 -2.53 43.55
C GLY A 532 20.42 -2.43 42.14
N GLY A 533 20.37 -1.26 41.48
CA GLY A 533 21.07 -1.02 40.21
C GLY A 533 20.45 -1.74 39.01
N THR A 534 19.13 -1.89 39.03
CA THR A 534 18.35 -2.60 38.00
C THR A 534 17.44 -1.62 37.26
N VAL A 535 17.25 -1.84 35.95
CA VAL A 535 16.29 -1.10 35.12
C VAL A 535 15.12 -2.01 34.75
N LEU A 536 13.90 -1.60 35.07
CA LEU A 536 12.69 -2.23 34.57
C LEU A 536 12.26 -1.54 33.27
N ALA A 537 12.45 -2.22 32.15
CA ALA A 537 11.92 -1.85 30.85
C ALA A 537 10.48 -2.36 30.69
N MET A 538 9.62 -1.59 30.02
CA MET A 538 8.23 -1.96 29.72
C MET A 538 7.81 -1.53 28.31
N ALA A 539 7.01 -2.35 27.63
CA ALA A 539 6.35 -2.01 26.36
C ALA A 539 5.01 -2.77 26.25
N ALA A 540 3.95 -2.09 25.79
CA ALA A 540 2.61 -2.69 25.68
C ALA A 540 2.54 -3.77 24.60
N THR A 541 3.33 -3.62 23.53
CA THR A 541 3.53 -4.60 22.46
C THR A 541 4.50 -5.73 22.80
N GLY A 542 5.27 -5.59 23.88
CA GLY A 542 6.40 -6.48 24.19
C GLY A 542 7.74 -5.90 23.74
N ILE A 543 8.78 -6.18 24.51
CA ILE A 543 10.18 -5.86 24.17
C ILE A 543 10.68 -6.94 23.20
N SER A 544 11.33 -6.52 22.12
CA SER A 544 11.81 -7.37 21.03
C SER A 544 13.29 -7.71 21.17
N PHE A 545 14.11 -6.69 21.46
CA PHE A 545 15.52 -6.84 21.75
C PHE A 545 16.07 -5.62 22.51
N VAL A 546 17.22 -5.80 23.16
CA VAL A 546 17.98 -4.72 23.81
C VAL A 546 19.41 -4.75 23.30
N GLU A 547 19.83 -3.65 22.68
CA GLU A 547 21.20 -3.40 22.20
C GLU A 547 22.05 -2.86 23.36
N VAL A 548 23.30 -3.30 23.48
CA VAL A 548 24.22 -2.92 24.57
C VAL A 548 25.52 -2.40 23.96
N LEU A 549 25.84 -1.14 24.25
CA LEU A 549 27.04 -0.46 23.77
C LEU A 549 27.92 -0.09 24.97
N GLY A 550 29.20 -0.44 24.91
CA GLY A 550 30.20 -0.02 25.87
C GLY A 550 30.72 1.39 25.58
N GLU A 551 31.74 1.78 26.32
CA GLU A 551 32.37 3.09 26.16
C GLU A 551 33.22 3.14 24.88
N GLY A 552 32.98 4.14 24.04
CA GLY A 552 33.62 4.26 22.72
C GLY A 552 33.25 3.12 21.75
N ASP A 553 32.01 2.63 21.79
CA ASP A 553 31.44 1.78 20.74
C ASP A 553 30.54 2.64 19.83
N ASP A 554 30.88 2.74 18.54
CA ASP A 554 30.05 3.41 17.52
C ASP A 554 29.02 2.46 16.87
N VAL A 555 29.16 1.14 17.09
CA VAL A 555 28.25 0.08 16.60
C VAL A 555 27.93 -0.92 17.72
N CYS A 556 26.83 -1.68 17.58
CA CYS A 556 26.37 -2.61 18.60
C CYS A 556 26.97 -4.02 18.45
N HIS A 557 27.98 -4.33 19.26
CA HIS A 557 28.63 -5.65 19.32
C HIS A 557 27.92 -6.69 20.20
N THR A 558 26.85 -6.33 20.93
CA THR A 558 26.24 -7.22 21.94
C THR A 558 24.77 -6.87 22.19
N TRP A 559 23.89 -7.87 22.15
CA TRP A 559 22.45 -7.66 22.34
C TRP A 559 21.76 -8.82 23.09
N LEU A 560 20.52 -8.57 23.49
CA LEU A 560 19.59 -9.50 24.12
C LEU A 560 18.35 -9.65 23.22
N GLU A 561 17.97 -10.87 22.83
CA GLU A 561 16.77 -11.11 22.02
C GLU A 561 15.60 -11.67 22.85
N TYR A 562 14.41 -11.15 22.59
CA TYR A 562 13.15 -11.54 23.24
C TYR A 562 12.13 -11.92 22.17
N THR A 563 12.36 -13.07 21.53
CA THR A 563 11.54 -13.55 20.40
C THR A 563 10.20 -14.13 20.84
N THR A 564 9.12 -13.77 20.16
CA THR A 564 7.76 -14.31 20.38
C THR A 564 7.60 -15.81 20.13
N GLU A 565 8.61 -16.46 19.54
CA GLU A 565 8.63 -17.90 19.23
C GLU A 565 9.10 -18.77 20.41
N ASN A 566 9.78 -18.18 21.41
CA ASN A 566 10.41 -18.92 22.51
C ASN A 566 9.66 -18.79 23.85
N GLY A 567 8.45 -18.22 23.87
CA GLY A 567 7.64 -18.10 25.09
C GLY A 567 6.61 -16.97 25.05
N PRO A 568 5.97 -16.65 26.20
CA PRO A 568 5.05 -15.53 26.30
C PRO A 568 5.76 -14.18 26.05
N VAL A 569 5.07 -13.26 25.39
CA VAL A 569 5.59 -11.93 25.01
C VAL A 569 5.98 -11.13 26.26
N GLN A 570 7.27 -10.81 26.39
CA GLN A 570 7.80 -10.09 27.55
C GLN A 570 7.47 -8.59 27.46
N ARG A 571 6.36 -8.19 28.09
CA ARG A 571 5.92 -6.78 28.22
C ARG A 571 6.64 -6.00 29.31
N GLN A 572 7.34 -6.70 30.19
CA GLN A 572 8.13 -6.16 31.29
C GLN A 572 9.43 -6.97 31.39
N LEU A 573 10.56 -6.30 31.59
CA LEU A 573 11.89 -6.91 31.62
C LEU A 573 12.78 -6.19 32.63
N ALA A 574 13.34 -6.92 33.59
CA ALA A 574 14.37 -6.41 34.49
C ALA A 574 15.76 -6.63 33.87
N LEU A 575 16.57 -5.57 33.82
CA LEU A 575 17.95 -5.57 33.34
C LEU A 575 18.87 -5.15 34.50
N SER A 576 19.78 -6.01 34.95
CA SER A 576 20.77 -5.62 35.97
C SER A 576 22.04 -5.05 35.32
N GLU A 577 22.72 -4.10 35.99
CA GLU A 577 24.02 -3.61 35.52
C GLU A 577 25.05 -4.76 35.40
N GLN A 578 24.98 -5.76 36.29
CA GLN A 578 25.90 -6.88 36.34
C GLN A 578 25.74 -7.82 35.13
N ASP A 579 24.51 -8.14 34.73
CA ASP A 579 24.24 -9.01 33.56
C ASP A 579 24.64 -8.33 32.24
N LEU A 580 24.50 -7.01 32.16
CA LEU A 580 24.95 -6.21 31.02
C LEU A 580 26.49 -6.14 30.98
N ARG A 581 27.15 -5.84 32.11
CA ARG A 581 28.62 -5.87 32.22
C ARG A 581 29.21 -7.23 31.91
N ALA A 582 28.57 -8.33 32.32
CA ALA A 582 29.08 -9.68 32.04
C ALA A 582 29.18 -9.99 30.54
N ARG A 583 28.29 -9.41 29.72
CA ARG A 583 28.20 -9.66 28.27
C ARG A 583 29.17 -8.83 27.43
N LEU A 584 29.57 -7.64 27.90
CA LEU A 584 30.56 -6.82 27.22
C LEU A 584 31.97 -7.47 27.26
N PRO A 585 32.83 -7.22 26.24
CA PRO A 585 34.23 -7.64 26.24
C PRO A 585 35.01 -7.13 27.46
N GLU A 586 35.92 -7.93 28.00
CA GLU A 586 36.53 -7.70 29.32
C GLU A 586 37.13 -6.29 29.51
N ALA A 587 37.79 -5.77 28.48
CA ALA A 587 38.35 -4.41 28.47
C ALA A 587 37.29 -3.31 28.68
N LYS A 588 36.09 -3.46 28.10
CA LYS A 588 35.00 -2.48 28.18
C LYS A 588 34.10 -2.66 29.41
N ARG A 589 34.19 -3.80 30.13
CA ARG A 589 33.37 -4.09 31.34
C ARG A 589 33.47 -3.08 32.47
N LYS A 590 34.48 -2.21 32.49
CA LYS A 590 34.67 -1.17 33.52
C LYS A 590 34.14 0.21 33.13
N GLY A 591 33.89 0.46 31.84
CA GLY A 591 33.48 1.78 31.34
C GLY A 591 32.01 2.12 31.57
N ARG A 592 31.57 3.23 30.96
CA ARG A 592 30.15 3.58 30.77
C ARG A 592 29.46 2.56 29.86
N ILE A 593 28.14 2.40 30.06
CA ILE A 593 27.29 1.52 29.26
C ILE A 593 26.09 2.33 28.79
N SER A 594 25.81 2.26 27.49
CA SER A 594 24.54 2.67 26.90
C SER A 594 23.72 1.44 26.55
N ILE A 595 22.39 1.54 26.63
CA ILE A 595 21.48 0.53 26.08
C ILE A 595 20.40 1.16 25.21
N SER A 596 19.93 0.40 24.22
CA SER A 596 18.76 0.76 23.42
C SER A 596 17.73 -0.36 23.43
N ILE A 597 16.52 -0.07 23.92
CA ILE A 597 15.43 -1.02 24.11
C ILE A 597 14.44 -0.86 22.95
N LYS A 598 14.22 -1.92 22.16
CA LYS A 598 13.29 -1.91 21.02
C LYS A 598 12.04 -2.75 21.31
N SER A 599 10.85 -2.27 20.93
CA SER A 599 9.58 -3.03 21.06
C SER A 599 9.17 -3.73 19.77
N HIS A 600 8.31 -4.76 19.87
CA HIS A 600 7.69 -5.38 18.70
C HIS A 600 6.78 -4.40 17.93
N GLY A 601 6.33 -3.31 18.57
CA GLY A 601 5.56 -2.23 17.96
C GLY A 601 6.38 -1.20 17.18
N GLY A 602 7.70 -1.38 17.05
CA GLY A 602 8.60 -0.45 16.36
C GLY A 602 9.07 0.74 17.20
N GLY A 603 8.72 0.79 18.50
CA GLY A 603 9.19 1.81 19.43
C GLY A 603 10.64 1.56 19.87
N SER A 604 11.35 2.63 20.24
CA SER A 604 12.73 2.62 20.72
C SER A 604 12.85 3.49 21.97
N LEU A 605 13.70 3.10 22.92
CA LEU A 605 14.09 3.90 24.07
C LEU A 605 15.58 3.75 24.36
N ASP A 606 16.30 4.86 24.36
CA ASP A 606 17.75 4.88 24.52
C ASP A 606 18.12 5.41 25.92
N ILE A 607 19.13 4.80 26.53
CA ILE A 607 19.69 5.19 27.83
C ILE A 607 21.20 5.31 27.65
N THR A 608 21.72 6.54 27.64
CA THR A 608 23.12 6.87 27.31
C THR A 608 24.12 6.69 28.47
N ASP A 609 23.62 6.47 29.68
CA ASP A 609 24.43 6.08 30.83
C ASP A 609 23.56 5.28 31.81
N PHE A 610 23.72 3.96 31.79
CA PHE A 610 22.97 3.04 32.64
C PHE A 610 23.19 3.30 34.14
N LYS A 611 24.40 3.73 34.52
CA LYS A 611 24.80 3.91 35.92
C LYS A 611 24.33 5.25 36.48
N ALA A 612 24.35 6.31 35.68
CA ALA A 612 23.68 7.56 36.02
C ALA A 612 22.16 7.35 36.11
N PHE A 613 21.57 6.61 35.16
CA PHE A 613 20.14 6.33 35.13
C PHE A 613 19.66 5.53 36.36
N THR A 614 20.44 4.57 36.86
CA THR A 614 20.14 3.81 38.08
C THR A 614 20.61 4.47 39.38
N SER A 615 21.18 5.68 39.32
CA SER A 615 21.72 6.37 40.50
C SER A 615 20.64 6.99 41.40
N LYS A 616 21.04 7.46 42.59
CA LYS A 616 20.15 8.08 43.58
C LYS A 616 19.50 9.39 43.09
N SER A 617 20.04 10.09 42.09
CA SER A 617 19.40 11.30 41.53
C SER A 617 18.14 10.97 40.73
N SER A 618 18.09 9.79 40.12
CA SER A 618 16.90 9.22 39.44
C SER A 618 15.84 8.69 40.41
N MET A 619 16.03 8.83 41.72
CA MET A 619 15.13 8.28 42.74
C MET A 619 14.61 9.36 43.70
N VAL A 620 13.44 9.08 44.25
CA VAL A 620 12.62 9.95 45.09
C VAL A 620 12.30 9.19 46.37
N LYS A 621 12.60 9.77 47.54
CA LYS A 621 12.10 9.24 48.81
C LYS A 621 10.73 9.83 49.10
N LEU A 622 9.73 8.98 49.26
CA LEU A 622 8.39 9.37 49.71
C LEU A 622 8.37 9.40 51.26
N GLY A 623 7.53 10.26 51.83
CA GLY A 623 7.48 10.48 53.29
C GLY A 623 7.08 9.25 54.13
N ASN A 624 6.55 8.21 53.50
CA ASN A 624 6.21 6.92 54.11
C ASN A 624 7.35 5.89 54.05
N GLY A 625 8.56 6.30 53.62
CA GLY A 625 9.73 5.43 53.51
C GLY A 625 9.81 4.61 52.21
N LYS A 626 8.77 4.60 51.36
CA LYS A 626 8.86 4.01 50.02
C LYS A 626 9.76 4.88 49.12
N VAL A 627 10.45 4.23 48.18
CA VAL A 627 11.23 4.89 47.12
C VAL A 627 10.48 4.75 45.80
N ALA A 628 10.55 5.78 44.97
CA ALA A 628 10.01 5.78 43.62
C ALA A 628 11.03 6.35 42.63
N SER A 629 11.05 5.89 41.38
CA SER A 629 11.99 6.37 40.36
C SER A 629 11.38 7.45 39.48
N ARG A 630 12.17 8.51 39.19
CA ARG A 630 11.88 9.55 38.20
C ARG A 630 11.80 8.90 36.81
N SER A 631 10.77 9.20 36.02
CA SER A 631 10.79 8.88 34.58
C SER A 631 11.76 9.79 33.83
N GLN A 632 12.06 9.44 32.57
CA GLN A 632 12.69 10.37 31.63
C GLN A 632 11.92 11.69 31.53
N ILE A 633 12.64 12.76 31.20
CA ILE A 633 12.13 14.13 31.05
C ILE A 633 11.39 14.27 29.72
N LEU A 634 10.25 14.96 29.74
CA LEU A 634 9.43 15.26 28.56
C LEU A 634 9.37 16.77 28.30
N GLY A 635 9.66 17.20 27.07
CA GLY A 635 9.76 18.61 26.66
C GLY A 635 11.19 19.17 26.72
N LYS A 636 11.38 20.44 26.35
CA LYS A 636 12.66 21.16 26.45
C LYS A 636 12.59 22.25 27.51
N SER A 637 13.33 22.10 28.61
CA SER A 637 13.24 22.98 29.79
C SER A 637 14.16 24.21 29.76
N ASN A 638 14.90 24.46 28.67
CA ASN A 638 15.92 25.52 28.64
C ASN A 638 15.30 26.89 28.29
N LEU A 639 14.49 27.44 29.20
CA LEU A 639 14.06 28.84 29.18
C LEU A 639 14.60 29.57 30.42
N GLU A 640 15.09 30.77 30.20
CA GLU A 640 15.70 31.60 31.24
C GLU A 640 14.66 31.97 32.30
N GLY A 641 14.97 31.72 33.59
CA GLY A 641 14.06 31.92 34.71
C GLY A 641 13.08 30.77 35.02
N SER A 642 13.27 29.56 34.47
CA SER A 642 12.41 28.41 34.81
C SER A 642 12.88 27.63 36.06
N GLU A 643 12.18 27.79 37.18
CA GLU A 643 12.42 27.01 38.40
C GLU A 643 11.87 25.56 38.35
N PRO A 644 12.34 24.65 39.23
CA PRO A 644 11.74 23.33 39.45
C PRO A 644 10.41 23.39 40.21
N HIS A 645 9.65 22.30 40.10
CA HIS A 645 8.58 21.93 41.03
C HIS A 645 8.59 20.41 41.22
N GLU A 646 8.18 19.94 42.39
CA GLU A 646 8.05 18.52 42.71
C GLU A 646 6.81 18.35 43.61
N VAL A 647 5.75 17.71 43.09
CA VAL A 647 4.44 17.63 43.77
C VAL A 647 4.06 16.17 43.99
N VAL A 648 4.22 15.69 45.23
CA VAL A 648 3.68 14.40 45.69
C VAL A 648 2.21 14.56 46.04
N PHE A 649 1.35 13.66 45.52
CA PHE A 649 -0.08 13.72 45.79
C PHE A 649 -0.40 13.30 47.23
N THR A 650 -1.23 14.07 47.94
CA THR A 650 -1.53 13.80 49.36
C THR A 650 -2.23 12.45 49.58
N SER A 651 -2.94 11.93 48.57
CA SER A 651 -3.51 10.56 48.59
C SER A 651 -2.47 9.43 48.60
N VAL A 652 -1.17 9.74 48.54
CA VAL A 652 -0.05 8.79 48.68
C VAL A 652 0.56 8.83 50.09
N THR A 653 0.39 9.96 50.81
CA THR A 653 0.92 10.19 52.16
C THR A 653 -0.15 10.11 53.26
N GLN A 654 -1.42 10.32 52.91
CA GLN A 654 -2.61 10.20 53.76
C GLN A 654 -3.55 9.19 53.11
N GLN A 655 -3.84 8.07 53.79
CA GLN A 655 -4.63 6.97 53.21
C GLN A 655 -6.12 7.29 53.10
N ASP A 656 -6.62 8.24 53.91
CA ASP A 656 -8.05 8.60 54.02
C ASP A 656 -8.52 9.63 52.97
N ARG A 657 -7.70 9.96 51.97
CA ARG A 657 -7.95 11.06 51.03
C ARG A 657 -8.01 10.57 49.58
N VAL A 658 -9.16 10.67 48.93
CA VAL A 658 -9.39 10.19 47.55
C VAL A 658 -9.46 11.36 46.57
N MET A 659 -8.87 11.19 45.38
CA MET A 659 -8.95 12.19 44.32
C MET A 659 -10.35 12.18 43.68
N SER A 660 -11.07 13.30 43.73
CA SER A 660 -12.44 13.41 43.22
C SER A 660 -12.48 13.83 41.74
N ARG A 661 -11.58 14.72 41.31
CA ARG A 661 -11.49 15.19 39.91
C ARG A 661 -10.17 15.87 39.57
N VAL A 662 -9.88 15.99 38.28
CA VAL A 662 -8.80 16.82 37.74
C VAL A 662 -9.40 17.94 36.88
N VAL A 663 -8.84 19.14 36.97
CA VAL A 663 -9.13 20.27 36.06
C VAL A 663 -7.91 20.55 35.20
N ALA A 664 -8.04 20.48 33.88
CA ALA A 664 -6.98 20.83 32.94
C ALA A 664 -7.14 22.28 32.46
N TYR A 665 -6.11 23.09 32.70
CA TYR A 665 -6.00 24.46 32.22
C TYR A 665 -5.15 24.47 30.94
N HIS A 666 -5.74 24.83 29.81
CA HIS A 666 -5.10 24.70 28.49
C HIS A 666 -5.64 25.69 27.46
N GLY A 667 -4.84 25.94 26.43
CA GLY A 667 -5.19 26.70 25.24
C GLY A 667 -4.58 26.07 23.99
N SER A 668 -3.58 26.71 23.40
CA SER A 668 -2.78 26.11 22.30
C SER A 668 -1.76 25.07 22.76
N ALA A 669 -1.59 24.92 24.07
CA ALA A 669 -0.73 23.99 24.81
C ALA A 669 -1.36 23.78 26.21
N LEU A 670 -0.78 22.92 27.04
CA LEU A 670 -1.18 22.76 28.44
C LEU A 670 -0.54 23.84 29.33
N ASP A 671 -1.37 24.63 30.03
CA ASP A 671 -0.95 25.69 30.95
C ASP A 671 -0.88 25.21 32.42
N GLY A 672 -1.69 24.21 32.80
CA GLY A 672 -1.71 23.62 34.13
C GLY A 672 -2.68 22.44 34.32
N LEU A 673 -2.56 21.76 35.45
CA LEU A 673 -3.42 20.68 35.93
C LEU A 673 -3.71 20.91 37.42
N GLU A 674 -4.96 20.87 37.84
CA GLU A 674 -5.37 20.98 39.25
C GLU A 674 -6.06 19.71 39.71
N PHE A 675 -5.46 19.03 40.69
CA PHE A 675 -5.97 17.80 41.25
C PHE A 675 -6.79 18.14 42.49
N ILE A 676 -8.08 17.77 42.51
CA ILE A 676 -9.02 18.09 43.58
C ILE A 676 -9.39 16.80 44.31
N TYR A 677 -9.43 16.87 45.64
CA TYR A 677 -9.75 15.74 46.52
C TYR A 677 -11.23 15.74 46.94
N ASP A 678 -11.65 14.70 47.65
CA ASP A 678 -12.96 14.54 48.27
C ASP A 678 -13.28 15.64 49.31
N ASP A 679 -12.29 16.07 50.08
CA ASP A 679 -12.39 17.19 51.03
C ASP A 679 -12.40 18.59 50.38
N ASN A 680 -12.47 18.68 49.04
CA ASN A 680 -12.36 19.88 48.21
C ASN A 680 -11.02 20.64 48.31
N THR A 681 -10.01 20.13 49.01
CA THR A 681 -8.65 20.67 48.86
C THR A 681 -8.10 20.34 47.47
N SER A 682 -7.07 21.07 47.04
CA SER A 682 -6.50 20.92 45.71
C SER A 682 -4.98 21.09 45.70
N GLN A 683 -4.35 20.47 44.69
CA GLN A 683 -2.97 20.71 44.32
C GLN A 683 -2.95 21.21 42.88
N LEU A 684 -2.67 22.50 42.70
CA LEU A 684 -2.43 23.10 41.39
C LEU A 684 -1.00 22.79 40.93
N PHE A 685 -0.88 22.43 39.67
CA PHE A 685 0.37 22.22 38.97
C PHE A 685 0.38 23.07 37.70
N GLY A 686 1.43 23.85 37.46
CA GLY A 686 1.40 24.87 36.41
C GLY A 686 0.61 26.13 36.81
N LYS A 687 -0.11 26.74 35.87
CA LYS A 687 -0.93 27.94 36.08
C LYS A 687 -2.35 27.73 35.58
N LYS A 688 -3.29 28.51 36.13
CA LYS A 688 -4.70 28.58 35.66
C LYS A 688 -4.82 29.41 34.38
N GLY A 689 -4.12 28.99 33.33
CA GLY A 689 -4.05 29.65 32.02
C GLY A 689 -5.02 29.11 30.98
N GLY A 690 -5.04 29.75 29.81
CA GLY A 690 -5.83 29.31 28.66
C GLY A 690 -7.34 29.47 28.88
N LYS A 691 -8.08 28.36 28.78
CA LYS A 691 -9.54 28.30 28.90
C LYS A 691 -10.01 28.66 30.31
N THR A 692 -10.89 29.66 30.41
CA THR A 692 -11.51 30.10 31.66
C THR A 692 -12.25 28.94 32.35
N GLY A 693 -11.86 28.64 33.59
CA GLY A 693 -12.41 27.50 34.37
C GLY A 693 -11.81 26.12 34.04
N GLY A 694 -11.02 25.99 32.97
CA GLY A 694 -10.43 24.73 32.52
C GLY A 694 -11.44 23.73 31.93
N ASP A 695 -11.00 22.48 31.79
CA ASP A 695 -11.84 21.32 31.49
C ASP A 695 -11.75 20.29 32.62
N VAL A 696 -12.91 19.84 33.11
CA VAL A 696 -13.00 18.96 34.29
C VAL A 696 -13.15 17.50 33.87
N PHE A 697 -12.45 16.61 34.58
CA PHE A 697 -12.60 15.16 34.49
C PHE A 697 -12.78 14.56 35.88
N GLU A 698 -13.97 14.04 36.17
CA GLU A 698 -14.35 13.53 37.50
C GLU A 698 -14.21 11.99 37.58
N PHE A 699 -13.75 11.49 38.74
CA PHE A 699 -13.56 10.05 39.01
C PHE A 699 -14.77 9.42 39.69
N ASP A 700 -15.02 8.14 39.42
CA ASP A 700 -16.01 7.35 40.15
C ASP A 700 -15.44 6.86 41.49
N VAL A 701 -15.41 7.77 42.48
CA VAL A 701 -14.95 7.53 43.85
C VAL A 701 -15.68 6.33 44.48
N ARG A 702 -16.98 6.12 44.17
CA ARG A 702 -17.78 5.01 44.71
C ARG A 702 -17.29 3.64 44.22
N ARG A 703 -16.63 3.58 43.07
CA ARG A 703 -16.03 2.37 42.50
C ARG A 703 -14.53 2.25 42.79
N GLY A 704 -13.97 3.12 43.64
CA GLY A 704 -12.53 3.16 43.89
C GLY A 704 -11.72 3.53 42.65
N GLU A 705 -12.29 4.33 41.75
CA GLU A 705 -11.56 4.77 40.56
C GLU A 705 -10.46 5.77 40.93
N TYR A 706 -9.24 5.52 40.45
CA TYR A 706 -8.09 6.38 40.66
C TYR A 706 -7.38 6.70 39.34
N LEU A 707 -6.56 7.75 39.36
CA LEU A 707 -5.69 8.14 38.25
C LEU A 707 -4.59 7.08 38.02
N SER A 708 -4.67 6.32 36.93
CA SER A 708 -3.69 5.27 36.59
C SER A 708 -2.56 5.75 35.70
N GLY A 709 -2.72 6.91 35.05
CA GLY A 709 -1.68 7.51 34.22
C GLY A 709 -2.13 8.75 33.45
N LEU A 710 -1.17 9.34 32.75
CA LEU A 710 -1.40 10.39 31.75
C LEU A 710 -0.82 9.93 30.40
N LEU A 711 -1.46 10.30 29.29
CA LEU A 711 -0.85 10.23 27.96
C LEU A 711 -0.51 11.64 27.51
N VAL A 712 0.77 11.91 27.29
CA VAL A 712 1.33 13.25 27.11
C VAL A 712 1.83 13.41 25.68
N ARG A 713 1.51 14.54 25.04
CA ARG A 713 2.07 14.95 23.75
C ARG A 713 3.02 16.11 23.99
N ALA A 714 4.31 15.93 23.68
CA ALA A 714 5.34 16.92 23.94
C ALA A 714 6.13 17.29 22.67
N GLY A 715 6.27 18.58 22.41
CA GLY A 715 7.17 19.17 21.44
C GLY A 715 8.25 19.99 22.17
N PHE A 716 8.28 21.30 21.91
CA PHE A 716 8.99 22.25 22.77
C PHE A 716 8.27 22.42 24.13
N TRP A 717 6.93 22.35 24.10
CA TRP A 717 6.02 22.44 25.24
C TRP A 717 5.28 21.11 25.43
N ILE A 718 4.46 20.96 26.48
CA ILE A 718 3.37 19.96 26.46
C ILE A 718 2.24 20.53 25.62
N ASP A 719 2.11 20.02 24.40
CA ASP A 719 1.04 20.40 23.47
C ASP A 719 -0.32 19.89 23.95
N GLY A 720 -0.40 18.71 24.59
CA GLY A 720 -1.64 18.20 25.17
C GLY A 720 -1.50 16.97 26.07
N VAL A 721 -2.55 16.68 26.84
CA VAL A 721 -2.58 15.59 27.83
C VAL A 721 -3.93 14.87 27.85
N GLN A 722 -3.91 13.56 28.04
CA GLN A 722 -5.09 12.71 28.24
C GLN A 722 -4.98 12.00 29.58
N ILE A 723 -6.07 11.91 30.33
CA ILE A 723 -6.15 11.28 31.64
C ILE A 723 -6.57 9.81 31.48
N LEU A 724 -5.90 8.90 32.19
CA LEU A 724 -6.21 7.47 32.26
C LEU A 724 -6.64 7.08 33.67
N THR A 725 -7.64 6.21 33.79
CA THR A 725 -8.14 5.74 35.10
C THR A 725 -7.89 4.25 35.34
N SER A 726 -8.02 3.81 36.59
CA SER A 726 -7.93 2.39 36.97
C SER A 726 -9.04 1.52 36.37
N LEU A 727 -10.21 2.10 36.09
CA LEU A 727 -11.31 1.45 35.38
C LEU A 727 -11.15 1.50 33.85
N GLY A 728 -10.01 1.95 33.34
CA GLY A 728 -9.72 2.02 31.90
C GLY A 728 -10.43 3.16 31.15
N ARG A 729 -11.10 4.08 31.86
CA ARG A 729 -11.67 5.28 31.23
C ARG A 729 -10.54 6.19 30.75
N LYS A 730 -10.83 6.96 29.70
CA LYS A 730 -9.92 7.97 29.13
C LYS A 730 -10.66 9.29 28.98
N SER A 731 -10.02 10.40 29.30
CA SER A 731 -10.55 11.74 28.97
C SER A 731 -10.43 12.03 27.46
N PRO A 732 -11.02 13.13 26.95
CA PRO A 732 -10.53 13.80 25.76
C PRO A 732 -9.05 14.21 25.93
N VAL A 733 -8.32 14.45 24.83
CA VAL A 733 -7.00 15.10 24.93
C VAL A 733 -7.23 16.59 25.18
N PHE A 734 -6.85 17.08 26.36
CA PHE A 734 -6.84 18.49 26.71
C PHE A 734 -5.61 19.17 26.11
N GLY A 735 -5.74 20.43 25.69
CA GLY A 735 -4.78 21.11 24.83
C GLY A 735 -4.90 20.71 23.36
N LYS A 736 -3.80 20.82 22.63
CA LYS A 736 -3.70 20.63 21.18
C LYS A 736 -3.48 19.15 20.84
N ALA A 737 -4.57 18.41 20.59
CA ALA A 737 -4.55 16.96 20.31
C ALA A 737 -3.63 16.50 19.16
N HIS A 738 -3.26 17.41 18.23
CA HIS A 738 -2.34 17.15 17.11
C HIS A 738 -1.01 17.93 17.20
N GLY A 739 -0.69 18.52 18.36
CA GLY A 739 0.60 19.14 18.61
C GLY A 739 1.64 18.14 19.13
N GLY A 740 2.90 18.54 19.17
CA GLY A 740 4.00 17.76 19.73
C GLY A 740 4.32 16.46 18.98
N SER A 741 5.38 15.80 19.45
CA SER A 741 5.83 14.48 18.97
C SER A 741 4.93 13.34 19.50
N ALA A 742 5.46 12.11 19.55
CA ALA A 742 4.68 10.92 19.89
C ALA A 742 3.99 11.01 21.27
N GLN A 743 2.85 10.31 21.39
CA GLN A 743 2.07 10.26 22.63
C GLN A 743 2.74 9.31 23.63
N VAL A 744 3.45 9.87 24.61
CA VAL A 744 4.12 9.10 25.67
C VAL A 744 3.11 8.73 26.75
N ARG A 745 3.16 7.49 27.25
CA ARG A 745 2.39 7.06 28.41
C ARG A 745 3.22 7.25 29.68
N CYS A 746 2.63 7.92 30.65
CA CYS A 746 3.15 8.16 31.98
C CYS A 746 2.29 7.37 32.97
N ASP A 747 2.68 6.14 33.32
CA ASP A 747 1.99 5.35 34.34
C ASP A 747 2.18 5.98 35.72
N LEU A 748 1.07 6.17 36.45
CA LEU A 748 1.04 6.78 37.77
C LEU A 748 0.65 5.72 38.80
N VAL A 749 1.62 5.26 39.59
CA VAL A 749 1.42 4.28 40.68
C VAL A 749 2.23 4.76 41.89
N ALA A 750 1.78 5.87 42.50
CA ALA A 750 2.39 6.57 43.63
C ALA A 750 3.76 7.28 43.37
N LEU A 751 3.86 8.59 43.62
CA LEU A 751 3.55 9.61 42.60
C LEU A 751 4.36 10.91 42.85
N GLY A 752 4.75 11.61 41.77
CA GLY A 752 5.01 13.05 41.82
C GLY A 752 6.46 13.54 41.76
N MET A 753 6.87 14.07 40.59
CA MET A 753 7.91 15.10 40.38
C MET A 753 7.62 15.81 39.04
N ALA A 754 7.75 17.14 38.93
CA ALA A 754 7.18 17.84 37.78
C ALA A 754 7.67 19.30 37.65
N HIS A 755 8.65 19.60 36.78
CA HIS A 755 9.21 20.97 36.69
C HIS A 755 8.22 22.00 36.12
N VAL A 756 8.03 23.14 36.80
CA VAL A 756 7.42 24.37 36.27
C VAL A 756 8.04 25.57 36.93
N GLY A 757 8.50 26.53 36.14
CA GLY A 757 9.02 27.80 36.64
C GLY A 757 8.00 28.93 36.61
N SER A 758 8.07 29.82 37.60
CA SER A 758 7.45 31.14 37.53
C SER A 758 8.09 32.10 38.54
N ALA A 759 9.09 32.88 38.09
CA ALA A 759 9.66 33.94 38.91
C ALA A 759 8.60 35.00 39.29
N VAL A 760 8.45 35.27 40.59
CA VAL A 760 7.83 36.47 41.16
C VAL A 760 8.65 36.85 42.40
N THR A 761 9.02 38.12 42.52
CA THR A 761 9.80 38.65 43.65
C THR A 761 8.99 38.70 44.95
N ALA A 762 9.61 38.32 46.07
CA ALA A 762 8.99 38.30 47.39
C ALA A 762 9.42 39.47 48.29
N GLU A 763 8.57 39.83 49.27
CA GLU A 763 8.92 40.59 50.47
C GLU A 763 8.16 40.03 51.71
N PRO A 764 8.61 40.28 52.97
CA PRO A 764 8.53 39.25 54.02
C PRO A 764 7.82 39.62 55.35
N SER A 765 7.33 38.60 56.09
CA SER A 765 7.04 38.54 57.56
C SER A 765 6.26 37.24 57.88
N ALA A 766 6.25 36.60 59.06
CA ALA A 766 7.03 36.70 60.31
C ALA A 766 7.10 35.30 61.02
N MET A 767 7.54 35.22 62.29
CA MET A 767 7.95 33.98 63.01
C MET A 767 6.83 33.20 63.77
N ASN A 768 7.26 32.03 64.33
CA ASN A 768 6.66 31.19 65.40
C ASN A 768 5.73 30.02 64.94
N GLY A 769 5.74 28.83 65.56
CA GLY A 769 6.63 28.28 66.60
C GLY A 769 6.13 26.93 67.21
N ASP A 770 7.06 26.01 67.50
CA ASP A 770 7.00 24.78 68.35
C ASP A 770 5.91 23.68 68.18
N GLY A 771 6.30 22.40 68.40
CA GLY A 771 5.37 21.27 68.62
C GLY A 771 5.88 19.86 68.26
N ILE A 772 6.16 19.01 69.26
CA ILE A 772 6.55 17.58 69.16
C ILE A 772 5.83 16.81 70.30
N PRO A 773 5.14 15.66 70.06
CA PRO A 773 5.75 14.34 70.33
C PRO A 773 5.27 13.11 69.52
N THR A 774 5.96 12.00 69.81
CA THR A 774 5.83 10.56 69.42
C THR A 774 4.42 9.93 69.60
N SER A 775 4.07 8.73 69.11
CA SER A 775 4.82 7.44 69.18
C SER A 775 4.24 6.23 68.38
N PHE A 776 5.13 5.30 67.98
CA PHE A 776 4.97 3.82 67.84
C PHE A 776 3.68 3.15 67.28
N LEU A 777 3.82 2.37 66.18
CA LEU A 777 3.79 0.88 66.23
C LEU A 777 4.27 0.22 64.92
N GLN A 778 4.29 -1.12 64.84
CA GLN A 778 5.16 -1.89 63.93
C GLN A 778 4.53 -3.21 63.42
N SER A 779 4.58 -3.49 62.11
CA SER A 779 4.36 -4.82 61.51
C SER A 779 5.09 -4.96 60.15
N ARG A 780 5.20 -6.19 59.62
CA ARG A 780 6.13 -6.59 58.53
C ARG A 780 5.42 -6.92 57.20
N PRO A 781 6.16 -6.99 56.06
CA PRO A 781 5.58 -6.67 54.74
C PRO A 781 5.04 -7.87 53.94
N LEU A 782 4.16 -7.54 53.00
CA LEU A 782 3.94 -8.28 51.74
C LEU A 782 4.72 -7.57 50.62
N LEU A 783 5.19 -8.32 49.62
CA LEU A 783 5.97 -7.79 48.48
C LEU A 783 5.06 -7.12 47.45
N GLU A 784 4.79 -5.83 47.63
CA GLU A 784 4.28 -4.94 46.58
C GLU A 784 5.40 -4.52 45.60
N PRO A 785 5.11 -4.29 44.31
CA PRO A 785 6.07 -3.67 43.40
C PRO A 785 6.36 -2.20 43.78
N PRO A 786 7.56 -1.66 43.45
CA PRO A 786 7.93 -0.30 43.82
C PRO A 786 7.07 0.76 43.12
N CYS A 787 6.94 1.92 43.77
CA CYS A 787 6.08 3.01 43.33
C CYS A 787 6.69 3.78 42.14
N LYS A 788 5.84 4.30 41.24
CA LYS A 788 6.20 4.94 39.96
C LYS A 788 5.99 6.46 40.01
N VAL A 789 7.07 7.24 39.86
CA VAL A 789 7.01 8.70 39.67
C VAL A 789 7.20 9.06 38.20
N SER A 790 6.14 9.55 37.55
CA SER A 790 6.26 10.16 36.22
C SER A 790 6.65 11.64 36.32
N SER A 791 7.65 12.05 35.54
CA SER A 791 8.20 13.40 35.45
C SER A 791 7.49 14.22 34.36
N LEU A 792 6.85 15.34 34.71
CA LEU A 792 5.98 16.10 33.80
C LEU A 792 6.32 17.60 33.79
N ILE A 793 6.71 18.18 32.66
CA ILE A 793 7.16 19.60 32.58
C ILE A 793 6.11 20.48 31.91
N ILE A 794 5.47 21.36 32.68
CA ILE A 794 4.54 22.38 32.14
C ILE A 794 5.27 23.73 32.06
N MET A 795 4.97 24.51 31.02
CA MET A 795 5.49 25.86 30.83
C MET A 795 4.40 26.75 30.24
N SER A 796 4.22 27.95 30.82
CA SER A 796 3.10 28.85 30.57
C SER A 796 3.57 30.23 30.13
N ARG A 797 2.80 30.91 29.27
CA ARG A 797 3.17 32.22 28.71
C ARG A 797 3.00 33.36 29.71
N PRO A 798 3.83 34.42 29.67
CA PRO A 798 3.46 35.72 30.19
C PRO A 798 2.42 36.39 29.25
N HIS A 799 1.45 37.10 29.82
CA HIS A 799 0.53 37.99 29.10
C HIS A 799 0.36 39.30 29.90
N PRO A 800 0.18 40.46 29.23
CA PRO A 800 0.00 41.75 29.89
C PRO A 800 -1.39 41.90 30.54
N PRO A 801 -1.55 42.81 31.52
CA PRO A 801 -2.82 43.00 32.24
C PRO A 801 -3.94 43.59 31.35
N PRO A 802 -5.22 43.28 31.65
CA PRO A 802 -6.36 43.76 30.87
C PRO A 802 -6.77 45.21 31.20
N PRO A 803 -7.37 45.95 30.25
CA PRO A 803 -7.94 47.28 30.49
C PRO A 803 -9.31 47.23 31.22
N PRO A 804 -9.74 48.34 31.87
CA PRO A 804 -11.01 48.39 32.62
C PRO A 804 -12.27 48.42 31.73
N PRO A 805 -13.44 48.01 32.27
CA PRO A 805 -14.68 47.89 31.50
C PRO A 805 -15.48 49.22 31.36
N PRO A 806 -16.31 49.36 30.31
CA PRO A 806 -17.26 50.46 30.16
C PRO A 806 -18.56 50.26 30.99
N PRO A 807 -19.34 51.32 31.24
CA PRO A 807 -20.60 51.25 32.01
C PRO A 807 -21.76 50.58 31.24
N PRO A 808 -22.81 50.09 31.94
CA PRO A 808 -23.91 49.34 31.35
C PRO A 808 -25.07 50.21 30.85
N THR A 809 -25.85 49.69 29.89
CA THR A 809 -27.19 50.18 29.54
C THR A 809 -28.15 49.03 29.19
N ASP A 810 -28.65 48.41 30.25
CA ASP A 810 -30.05 48.06 30.52
C ASP A 810 -31.02 47.34 29.51
N LEU A 811 -31.79 46.44 30.13
CA LEU A 811 -33.20 46.05 29.90
C LEU A 811 -33.62 45.12 28.72
N GLN A 812 -34.00 43.89 29.13
CA GLN A 812 -35.27 43.19 28.82
C GLN A 812 -35.52 42.61 27.40
N SER A 813 -36.29 41.52 27.21
CA SER A 813 -36.79 40.46 28.14
C SER A 813 -37.40 39.25 27.37
N PHE A 814 -37.85 38.24 28.15
CA PHE A 814 -38.73 37.08 27.82
C PHE A 814 -38.11 35.71 27.46
N LEU A 815 -38.92 34.66 27.72
CA LEU A 815 -38.53 33.26 27.94
C LEU A 815 -39.23 32.29 26.95
N VAL A 816 -38.56 31.16 26.62
CA VAL A 816 -39.00 29.73 26.73
C VAL A 816 -40.43 29.34 26.23
N PRO A 817 -40.70 28.17 25.56
CA PRO A 817 -39.94 26.91 25.50
C PRO A 817 -39.73 26.29 24.09
N SER A 818 -39.21 25.06 24.07
CA SER A 818 -39.05 24.15 22.91
C SER A 818 -40.24 23.18 22.72
N GLN A 819 -40.34 22.56 21.53
CA GLN A 819 -40.79 21.17 21.21
C GLN A 819 -40.80 20.98 19.64
N PRO A 820 -40.79 19.75 19.09
CA PRO A 820 -40.47 19.48 17.66
C PRO A 820 -41.68 19.24 16.73
N PRO A 821 -41.52 19.38 15.40
CA PRO A 821 -42.59 19.15 14.42
C PRO A 821 -42.79 17.66 14.06
N LYS A 822 -44.03 17.32 13.67
CA LYS A 822 -44.46 15.97 13.24
C LYS A 822 -44.49 15.88 11.71
N PHE A 823 -44.17 14.71 11.14
CA PHE A 823 -44.42 14.42 9.73
C PHE A 823 -45.93 14.27 9.44
N CYS A 824 -46.38 14.71 8.26
CA CYS A 824 -47.76 14.56 7.78
C CYS A 824 -47.78 13.94 6.37
N LYS A 825 -48.81 13.16 6.04
CA LYS A 825 -48.97 12.45 4.75
C LYS A 825 -49.98 13.18 3.84
N GLN A 826 -49.63 13.45 2.58
CA GLN A 826 -50.59 13.69 1.48
C GLN A 826 -49.98 13.26 0.13
N GLN A 827 -50.82 13.07 -0.91
CA GLN A 827 -50.55 12.15 -2.03
C GLN A 827 -49.91 12.78 -3.31
N PRO A 828 -49.15 11.98 -4.10
CA PRO A 828 -48.49 12.44 -5.33
C PRO A 828 -49.39 12.52 -6.59
N LYS A 829 -50.69 12.21 -6.50
CA LYS A 829 -51.59 12.00 -7.66
C LYS A 829 -51.83 13.22 -8.55
N ALA A 830 -51.48 14.43 -8.09
CA ALA A 830 -51.64 15.66 -8.87
C ALA A 830 -50.56 15.82 -9.96
N LEU A 831 -49.31 15.46 -9.67
CA LEU A 831 -48.16 15.75 -10.55
C LEU A 831 -48.25 14.97 -11.88
N LEU A 832 -48.63 13.70 -11.79
CA LEU A 832 -48.74 12.79 -12.93
C LEU A 832 -49.82 13.23 -13.95
N ARG A 833 -50.93 13.83 -13.49
CA ARG A 833 -52.00 14.33 -14.38
C ARG A 833 -51.54 15.49 -15.26
N SER A 834 -50.58 16.30 -14.80
CA SER A 834 -49.96 17.35 -15.62
C SER A 834 -48.98 16.77 -16.63
N PHE A 835 -48.22 15.73 -16.24
CA PHE A 835 -47.22 15.10 -17.12
C PHE A 835 -47.85 14.27 -18.25
N LEU A 836 -48.92 13.51 -17.96
CA LEU A 836 -49.62 12.70 -18.96
C LEU A 836 -50.31 13.57 -20.03
N LYS A 837 -50.78 14.77 -19.66
CA LYS A 837 -51.26 15.77 -20.63
C LYS A 837 -50.15 16.29 -21.54
N LEU A 838 -48.95 16.50 -21.00
CA LEU A 838 -47.80 17.00 -21.78
C LEU A 838 -47.35 16.01 -22.85
N LEU A 839 -47.40 14.70 -22.56
CA LEU A 839 -47.04 13.62 -23.48
C LEU A 839 -48.06 13.36 -24.60
N LEU A 840 -49.33 13.73 -24.40
CA LEU A 840 -50.43 13.40 -25.32
C LEU A 840 -50.89 14.57 -26.22
N SER A 841 -50.24 15.75 -26.16
CA SER A 841 -50.66 16.90 -26.98
C SER A 841 -49.51 17.75 -27.53
N THR A 842 -48.91 17.33 -28.66
CA THR A 842 -48.62 18.15 -29.86
C THR A 842 -47.86 17.33 -30.93
N PRO A 843 -48.11 17.55 -32.24
CA PRO A 843 -47.37 16.88 -33.32
C PRO A 843 -46.06 17.59 -33.67
N PHE A 844 -45.12 16.83 -34.24
CA PHE A 844 -43.82 17.33 -34.72
C PHE A 844 -43.97 18.23 -35.97
N SER A 845 -43.91 19.56 -35.82
CA SER A 845 -43.36 20.49 -36.84
C SER A 845 -43.29 21.96 -36.40
N SER A 846 -42.20 22.63 -36.78
CA SER A 846 -41.96 24.09 -36.80
C SER A 846 -42.00 24.89 -35.48
N LEU A 847 -40.94 25.66 -35.22
CA LEU A 847 -41.02 27.12 -35.03
C LEU A 847 -39.63 27.79 -35.02
N VAL A 848 -39.61 29.11 -35.20
CA VAL A 848 -38.45 30.01 -35.40
C VAL A 848 -38.35 30.98 -34.18
N PRO A 849 -37.16 31.44 -33.75
CA PRO A 849 -36.98 31.93 -32.38
C PRO A 849 -37.27 33.42 -32.13
N ILE A 850 -37.85 33.71 -30.97
CA ILE A 850 -37.96 35.02 -30.29
C ILE A 850 -37.83 34.72 -28.77
N GLY A 851 -37.17 35.49 -27.89
CA GLY A 851 -36.42 36.74 -28.09
C GLY A 851 -36.68 37.76 -26.95
N ILE A 852 -36.22 37.49 -25.72
CA ILE A 852 -36.43 38.35 -24.53
C ILE A 852 -35.11 38.60 -23.75
N THR A 853 -35.02 39.76 -23.08
CA THR A 853 -33.82 40.42 -22.56
C THR A 853 -33.58 40.33 -21.04
N LYS A 854 -32.36 40.75 -20.65
CA LYS A 854 -31.79 40.89 -19.29
C LYS A 854 -32.74 41.35 -18.16
N ILE A 855 -32.54 40.80 -16.96
CA ILE A 855 -32.59 41.52 -15.66
C ILE A 855 -31.32 41.18 -14.84
N HIS A 856 -30.93 42.03 -13.89
CA HIS A 856 -29.65 42.02 -13.16
C HIS A 856 -29.57 41.04 -11.96
N PRO A 857 -28.34 40.66 -11.53
CA PRO A 857 -28.11 39.91 -10.29
C PRO A 857 -28.05 40.83 -9.05
N PHE A 858 -28.46 40.27 -7.90
CA PHE A 858 -28.18 40.78 -6.56
C PHE A 858 -27.51 39.66 -5.73
N GLY A 859 -26.73 40.01 -4.70
CA GLY A 859 -26.14 39.00 -3.83
C GLY A 859 -25.48 39.56 -2.55
N LEU A 860 -25.40 38.72 -1.54
CA LEU A 860 -24.58 38.84 -0.33
C LEU A 860 -24.13 37.40 0.04
N ASN A 861 -22.86 37.01 0.21
CA ASN A 861 -21.62 37.63 0.72
C ASN A 861 -21.41 37.41 2.23
N VAL A 862 -20.52 36.48 2.57
CA VAL A 862 -19.86 36.33 3.86
C VAL A 862 -18.35 36.28 3.60
N LYS A 863 -17.56 36.93 4.47
CA LYS A 863 -16.21 37.43 4.15
C LYS A 863 -15.09 36.55 4.72
N HIS A 864 -13.99 36.44 3.98
CA HIS A 864 -12.66 36.39 4.62
C HIS A 864 -12.29 37.80 5.12
N CYS A 865 -11.67 37.89 6.30
CA CYS A 865 -10.93 39.07 6.73
C CYS A 865 -9.47 38.70 6.95
N THR A 866 -8.60 39.17 6.07
CA THR A 866 -7.18 39.41 6.37
C THR A 866 -7.02 40.87 6.76
N SER A 867 -6.03 41.18 7.61
CA SER A 867 -5.61 42.56 7.88
C SER A 867 -4.11 42.70 7.70
N ARG A 868 -3.69 43.77 7.03
CA ARG A 868 -2.29 44.22 6.95
C ARG A 868 -2.26 45.73 7.10
N ALA A 869 -1.28 46.23 7.83
CA ALA A 869 -1.09 47.66 8.14
C ALA A 869 -0.68 48.49 6.89
N PRO A 870 -0.73 49.84 6.94
CA PRO A 870 -0.90 50.67 5.74
C PRO A 870 0.40 51.05 5.00
N GLY A 871 0.25 51.64 3.81
CA GLY A 871 1.34 52.22 3.02
C GLY A 871 1.37 53.76 3.04
N SER A 872 2.24 54.36 2.23
CA SER A 872 2.37 55.82 2.06
C SER A 872 3.02 56.18 0.72
N GLU A 873 2.41 57.11 -0.03
CA GLU A 873 3.05 58.07 -0.97
C GLU A 873 3.90 57.54 -2.17
N LYS A 874 4.20 58.29 -3.26
CA LYS A 874 3.83 59.65 -3.72
C LYS A 874 3.94 59.77 -5.26
N GLY A 875 3.09 60.58 -5.89
CA GLY A 875 3.48 61.43 -7.03
C GLY A 875 3.20 60.95 -8.49
N PRO A 876 3.01 61.87 -9.50
CA PRO A 876 2.43 61.49 -10.80
C PRO A 876 3.01 62.14 -12.10
N ARG A 877 2.81 61.50 -13.26
CA ARG A 877 2.49 62.05 -14.63
C ARG A 877 2.59 60.88 -15.65
N LYS A 878 1.58 60.51 -16.45
CA LYS A 878 0.76 61.17 -17.52
C LYS A 878 1.22 60.82 -18.96
N THR A 879 0.33 60.08 -19.65
CA THR A 879 -0.06 60.17 -21.09
C THR A 879 0.86 59.74 -22.25
N MET A 880 0.41 58.67 -22.93
CA MET A 880 0.27 58.45 -24.39
C MET A 880 1.41 58.73 -25.41
N SER A 881 1.78 57.70 -26.19
CA SER A 881 1.48 57.53 -27.64
C SER A 881 1.99 56.13 -28.09
N LYS A 882 1.24 55.14 -28.60
CA LYS A 882 0.34 55.00 -29.79
C LYS A 882 1.07 54.63 -31.10
N ARG A 883 1.07 53.31 -31.42
CA ARG A 883 1.22 52.63 -32.74
C ARG A 883 2.40 52.97 -33.66
N ILE A 884 3.01 51.93 -34.22
CA ILE A 884 2.99 51.65 -35.67
C ILE A 884 3.12 50.13 -35.90
N SER A 885 2.69 49.66 -37.07
CA SER A 885 2.63 48.25 -37.47
C SER A 885 3.43 48.02 -38.76
N VAL A 886 4.06 46.84 -38.88
CA VAL A 886 4.58 46.31 -40.16
C VAL A 886 4.07 44.87 -40.32
N ALA A 887 3.82 44.42 -41.55
CA ALA A 887 3.17 43.15 -41.84
C ALA A 887 3.96 42.30 -42.86
N SER A 888 3.81 40.98 -42.71
CA SER A 888 3.88 39.93 -43.75
C SER A 888 4.90 40.03 -44.91
N SER A 889 5.81 39.07 -44.95
CA SER A 889 6.29 38.47 -46.20
C SER A 889 6.39 36.94 -46.03
N SER A 890 6.03 36.17 -47.05
CA SER A 890 5.91 34.71 -46.98
C SER A 890 6.49 34.01 -48.22
N VAL A 891 7.26 32.94 -48.00
CA VAL A 891 7.69 31.98 -49.03
C VAL A 891 7.56 30.57 -48.44
N ASN A 892 7.17 29.60 -49.26
CA ASN A 892 6.79 28.25 -48.81
C ASN A 892 7.95 27.24 -48.83
N GLY A 893 7.90 26.28 -47.91
CA GLY A 893 8.54 24.97 -47.98
C GLY A 893 7.56 23.91 -47.46
N VAL A 894 7.42 22.77 -48.15
CA VAL A 894 6.28 21.84 -47.94
C VAL A 894 6.75 20.43 -47.68
N MET A 895 6.35 19.83 -46.54
CA MET A 895 5.67 18.53 -46.49
C MET A 895 5.07 18.22 -45.10
N GLY A 896 4.09 17.31 -45.03
CA GLY A 896 3.82 16.51 -43.82
C GLY A 896 2.98 17.13 -42.69
N LYS A 897 1.70 17.47 -42.92
CA LYS A 897 0.72 17.67 -41.82
C LYS A 897 -0.10 16.40 -41.55
N THR A 898 0.18 15.73 -40.42
CA THR A 898 -0.81 14.89 -39.72
C THR A 898 -1.42 15.71 -38.57
N GLY A 899 -2.75 15.78 -38.52
CA GLY A 899 -3.46 16.62 -37.54
C GLY A 899 -3.64 15.91 -36.21
N VAL A 900 -2.90 16.32 -35.17
CA VAL A 900 -3.22 15.96 -33.78
C VAL A 900 -4.52 16.66 -33.36
N SER A 901 -5.40 15.94 -32.66
CA SER A 901 -6.71 16.45 -32.26
C SER A 901 -6.64 17.29 -30.97
N ASP A 902 -7.32 18.43 -30.98
CA ASP A 902 -7.23 19.50 -29.96
C ASP A 902 -7.97 19.19 -28.64
N ASN A 903 -8.09 17.91 -28.27
CA ASN A 903 -8.84 17.40 -27.11
C ASN A 903 -7.97 16.65 -26.09
N GLN A 904 -6.70 16.37 -26.41
CA GLN A 904 -5.79 15.61 -25.56
C GLN A 904 -5.66 16.11 -24.10
N PRO A 905 -5.44 17.42 -23.82
CA PRO A 905 -5.05 17.90 -22.48
C PRO A 905 -6.18 17.85 -21.42
N ALA A 906 -7.40 17.46 -21.80
CA ALA A 906 -8.49 17.19 -20.87
C ALA A 906 -8.49 15.74 -20.36
N ILE A 907 -8.17 14.78 -21.25
CA ILE A 907 -8.20 13.33 -20.95
C ILE A 907 -7.08 12.99 -19.96
N ASP A 908 -5.87 13.49 -20.20
CA ASP A 908 -4.70 13.16 -19.38
C ASP A 908 -4.86 13.66 -17.94
N LYS A 909 -5.37 14.88 -17.75
CA LYS A 909 -5.66 15.44 -16.42
C LYS A 909 -6.64 14.60 -15.60
N GLN A 910 -7.62 13.96 -16.24
CA GLN A 910 -8.55 13.10 -15.51
C GLN A 910 -7.99 11.71 -15.25
N LYS A 911 -7.16 11.16 -16.15
CA LYS A 911 -6.37 9.96 -15.84
C LYS A 911 -5.50 10.19 -14.61
N THR A 912 -4.80 11.33 -14.52
CA THR A 912 -4.00 11.70 -13.33
C THR A 912 -4.84 11.84 -12.06
N LEU A 913 -6.08 12.34 -12.14
CA LEU A 913 -6.98 12.46 -10.98
C LEU A 913 -7.61 11.14 -10.53
N LEU A 914 -7.72 10.15 -11.42
CA LEU A 914 -8.24 8.81 -11.11
C LEU A 914 -7.14 7.80 -10.77
N SER A 915 -5.90 8.05 -11.19
CA SER A 915 -4.69 7.36 -10.71
C SER A 915 -4.13 7.98 -9.42
N ALA A 916 -4.77 8.99 -8.86
CA ALA A 916 -4.36 9.60 -7.59
C ALA A 916 -4.98 8.83 -6.43
N ASP A 917 -4.17 8.05 -5.73
CA ASP A 917 -4.58 7.30 -4.55
C ASP A 917 -4.88 8.28 -3.40
N VAL A 918 -6.16 8.47 -3.09
CA VAL A 918 -6.64 9.30 -1.98
C VAL A 918 -7.82 8.62 -1.30
N GLY A 919 -7.86 8.69 0.03
CA GLY A 919 -8.71 7.81 0.86
C GLY A 919 -10.23 7.99 0.72
N HIS A 920 -10.94 7.01 1.30
CA HIS A 920 -12.38 6.71 1.51
C HIS A 920 -13.53 7.59 0.95
N LEU A 921 -13.33 8.85 0.56
CA LEU A 921 -14.33 9.73 -0.07
C LEU A 921 -13.76 10.55 -1.25
N SER A 922 -12.56 10.22 -1.75
CA SER A 922 -11.87 10.93 -2.84
C SER A 922 -12.67 10.99 -4.14
N LEU A 923 -13.26 9.87 -4.56
CA LEU A 923 -14.12 9.78 -5.74
C LEU A 923 -15.19 10.87 -5.74
N VAL A 924 -15.86 11.08 -4.59
CA VAL A 924 -16.92 12.08 -4.38
C VAL A 924 -16.40 13.53 -4.55
N ARG A 925 -15.11 13.79 -4.28
CA ARG A 925 -14.44 15.08 -4.54
C ARG A 925 -13.94 15.23 -5.99
N ALA A 926 -13.69 14.13 -6.69
CA ALA A 926 -13.28 14.14 -8.10
C ALA A 926 -14.45 14.38 -9.05
N MET A 927 -15.68 14.01 -8.65
CA MET A 927 -16.89 14.19 -9.46
C MET A 927 -17.10 15.65 -9.87
N HIS A 928 -17.28 15.87 -11.16
CA HIS A 928 -17.79 17.13 -11.68
C HIS A 928 -19.31 17.27 -11.46
N LEU A 929 -19.83 18.49 -11.59
CA LEU A 929 -21.27 18.76 -11.50
C LEU A 929 -22.07 18.04 -12.60
N ALA A 930 -21.41 17.66 -13.69
CA ALA A 930 -21.92 16.75 -14.72
C ALA A 930 -22.18 15.37 -14.10
N ASP A 931 -21.10 14.68 -13.72
CA ASP A 931 -21.04 13.36 -13.07
C ASP A 931 -22.05 13.19 -11.91
N LEU A 932 -22.25 14.25 -11.11
CA LEU A 932 -23.23 14.25 -10.01
C LEU A 932 -24.70 14.20 -10.50
N ILE A 933 -25.02 14.84 -11.62
CA ILE A 933 -26.34 14.78 -12.26
C ILE A 933 -26.52 13.43 -12.96
N THR A 934 -25.46 12.88 -13.56
CA THR A 934 -25.43 11.50 -14.09
C THR A 934 -25.79 10.48 -13.02
N LEU A 935 -25.26 10.64 -11.80
CA LEU A 935 -25.62 9.81 -10.65
C LEU A 935 -27.07 10.01 -10.18
N MET A 936 -27.71 11.15 -10.46
CA MET A 936 -29.16 11.33 -10.20
C MET A 936 -30.02 10.57 -11.22
N ASN A 937 -29.57 10.42 -12.48
CA ASN A 937 -30.19 9.47 -13.43
C ASN A 937 -30.11 8.04 -12.87
N GLY A 938 -28.90 7.56 -12.55
CA GLY A 938 -28.70 6.21 -11.99
C GLY A 938 -29.45 5.96 -10.67
N PHE A 939 -29.55 6.97 -9.79
CA PHE A 939 -30.36 6.92 -8.57
C PHE A 939 -31.84 6.73 -8.87
N CYS A 940 -32.40 7.41 -9.88
CA CYS A 940 -33.78 7.20 -10.32
C CYS A 940 -34.01 5.77 -10.84
N GLY A 941 -33.09 5.23 -11.65
CA GLY A 941 -33.16 3.84 -12.11
C GLY A 941 -33.16 2.82 -10.96
N VAL A 942 -32.24 2.98 -9.99
CA VAL A 942 -32.19 2.11 -8.79
C VAL A 942 -33.44 2.27 -7.90
N MET A 943 -33.94 3.48 -7.72
CA MET A 943 -35.17 3.72 -6.96
C MET A 943 -36.42 3.17 -7.65
N SER A 944 -36.45 3.13 -9.00
CA SER A 944 -37.47 2.39 -9.74
C SER A 944 -37.42 0.90 -9.42
N ILE A 945 -36.24 0.28 -9.55
CA ILE A 945 -36.01 -1.14 -9.25
C ILE A 945 -36.45 -1.50 -7.82
N PHE A 946 -36.05 -0.71 -6.81
CA PHE A 946 -36.48 -0.95 -5.42
C PHE A 946 -37.99 -0.73 -5.20
N SER A 947 -38.64 0.16 -5.95
CA SER A 947 -40.08 0.38 -5.87
C SER A 947 -40.86 -0.78 -6.49
N SER A 948 -40.41 -1.29 -7.64
CA SER A 948 -40.91 -2.53 -8.25
C SER A 948 -40.74 -3.74 -7.33
N LEU A 949 -39.56 -3.93 -6.72
CA LEU A 949 -39.34 -5.03 -5.77
C LEU A 949 -40.22 -4.92 -4.51
N ARG A 950 -40.50 -3.69 -4.04
CA ARG A 950 -41.46 -3.45 -2.94
C ARG A 950 -42.90 -3.79 -3.31
N TYR A 951 -43.30 -3.64 -4.58
CA TYR A 951 -44.61 -4.13 -5.04
C TYR A 951 -44.69 -5.65 -5.00
N CYS A 952 -43.65 -6.37 -5.46
CA CYS A 952 -43.61 -7.84 -5.39
C CYS A 952 -43.59 -8.41 -3.95
N LEU A 953 -43.21 -7.61 -2.95
CA LEU A 953 -43.21 -7.98 -1.53
C LEU A 953 -44.42 -7.40 -0.77
N GLY A 954 -45.29 -6.64 -1.43
CA GLY A 954 -46.44 -5.96 -0.83
C GLY A 954 -47.76 -6.67 -1.12
N ASP A 955 -48.87 -6.02 -0.75
CA ASP A 955 -50.20 -6.41 -1.19
C ASP A 955 -50.31 -6.19 -2.72
N PRO A 956 -50.70 -7.20 -3.53
CA PRO A 956 -50.91 -7.05 -4.97
C PRO A 956 -51.85 -5.91 -5.37
N ASN A 957 -52.76 -5.49 -4.49
CA ASN A 957 -53.67 -4.37 -4.73
C ASN A 957 -53.01 -2.98 -4.51
N SER A 958 -51.76 -2.93 -4.00
CA SER A 958 -51.09 -1.70 -3.58
C SER A 958 -50.21 -1.06 -4.68
N PHE A 959 -50.87 -0.61 -5.76
CA PHE A 959 -50.20 -0.01 -6.93
C PHE A 959 -49.37 1.24 -6.65
N ASP A 960 -49.47 1.87 -5.46
CA ASP A 960 -48.67 3.03 -5.07
C ASP A 960 -47.14 2.80 -5.29
N ASN A 961 -46.66 1.57 -5.08
CA ASN A 961 -45.25 1.21 -5.32
C ASN A 961 -44.90 1.13 -6.82
N VAL A 962 -45.80 0.62 -7.68
CA VAL A 962 -45.58 0.56 -9.14
C VAL A 962 -45.66 1.97 -9.75
N TRP A 963 -46.59 2.79 -9.28
CA TRP A 963 -46.67 4.20 -9.64
C TRP A 963 -45.42 4.98 -9.25
N LEU A 964 -44.82 4.66 -8.09
CA LEU A 964 -43.54 5.25 -7.69
C LEU A 964 -42.40 4.79 -8.60
N ALA A 965 -42.36 3.52 -9.00
CA ALA A 965 -41.35 2.97 -9.91
C ALA A 965 -41.39 3.67 -11.29
N LEU A 966 -42.57 3.69 -11.91
CA LEU A 966 -42.83 4.34 -13.20
C LEU A 966 -42.58 5.86 -13.16
N LEU A 967 -42.80 6.52 -12.02
CA LEU A 967 -42.55 7.96 -11.86
C LEU A 967 -41.06 8.32 -11.89
N PHE A 968 -40.16 7.44 -11.41
CA PHE A 968 -38.73 7.73 -11.40
C PHE A 968 -38.10 7.73 -12.81
N LEU A 969 -38.64 6.96 -13.77
CA LEU A 969 -38.02 6.80 -15.09
C LEU A 969 -38.04 8.10 -15.93
N PRO A 970 -39.14 8.88 -15.99
CA PRO A 970 -39.12 10.23 -16.55
C PRO A 970 -38.20 11.23 -15.81
N PHE A 971 -37.99 11.06 -14.50
CA PHE A 971 -37.00 11.87 -13.76
C PHE A 971 -35.56 11.50 -14.14
N GLY A 972 -35.28 10.21 -14.43
CA GLY A 972 -34.00 9.78 -15.00
C GLY A 972 -33.65 10.54 -16.29
N LEU A 973 -34.59 10.61 -17.23
CA LEU A 973 -34.43 11.36 -18.50
C LEU A 973 -34.24 12.86 -18.27
N PHE A 974 -34.94 13.44 -17.28
CA PHE A 974 -34.74 14.83 -16.92
C PHE A 974 -33.31 15.10 -16.42
N PHE A 975 -32.69 14.15 -15.70
CA PHE A 975 -31.30 14.27 -15.26
C PHE A 975 -30.29 14.01 -16.40
N ASP A 976 -30.45 12.98 -17.24
CA ASP A 976 -29.66 12.80 -18.48
C ASP A 976 -29.62 14.11 -19.30
N PHE A 977 -30.80 14.64 -19.64
CA PHE A 977 -30.89 15.84 -20.46
C PHE A 977 -30.27 17.08 -19.81
N LEU A 978 -30.25 17.14 -18.47
CA LEU A 978 -29.56 18.21 -17.72
C LEU A 978 -28.04 18.03 -17.76
N ASP A 979 -27.51 16.83 -17.51
CA ASP A 979 -26.07 16.58 -17.59
C ASP A 979 -25.55 16.84 -19.01
N GLY A 980 -26.22 16.27 -20.01
CA GLY A 980 -25.95 16.54 -21.41
C GLY A 980 -26.00 18.03 -21.78
N ARG A 981 -26.67 18.91 -21.02
CA ARG A 981 -26.59 20.38 -21.18
C ARG A 981 -25.46 21.01 -20.35
N VAL A 982 -25.21 20.55 -19.13
CA VAL A 982 -24.15 21.05 -18.23
C VAL A 982 -22.75 20.74 -18.79
N ALA A 983 -22.53 19.54 -19.32
CA ALA A 983 -21.28 19.15 -19.99
C ALA A 983 -20.97 20.05 -21.20
N ARG A 984 -21.98 20.29 -22.06
CA ARG A 984 -21.88 21.21 -23.21
C ARG A 984 -21.66 22.66 -22.79
N TRP A 985 -22.33 23.14 -21.74
CA TRP A 985 -22.13 24.50 -21.22
C TRP A 985 -20.70 24.73 -20.67
N ARG A 986 -20.05 23.68 -20.15
CA ARG A 986 -18.72 23.76 -19.54
C ARG A 986 -17.55 23.48 -20.50
N ASN A 987 -17.81 23.10 -21.76
CA ASN A 987 -16.79 22.72 -22.75
C ASN A 987 -15.76 21.69 -22.20
N LYS A 988 -16.23 20.74 -21.40
CA LYS A 988 -15.41 19.68 -20.79
C LYS A 988 -16.17 18.36 -20.82
N SER A 989 -15.83 17.49 -21.77
CA SER A 989 -16.26 16.10 -21.79
C SER A 989 -15.31 15.24 -20.97
N SER A 990 -15.83 14.56 -19.96
CA SER A 990 -15.10 13.61 -19.13
C SER A 990 -15.11 12.21 -19.77
N LEU A 991 -13.97 11.50 -19.78
CA LEU A 991 -13.94 10.10 -20.22
C LEU A 991 -14.63 9.19 -19.18
N MET A 992 -14.46 9.48 -17.89
CA MET A 992 -15.18 8.78 -16.82
C MET A 992 -16.68 9.08 -16.86
N GLY A 993 -17.05 10.35 -17.07
CA GLY A 993 -18.44 10.79 -17.19
C GLY A 993 -19.15 10.08 -18.34
N GLN A 994 -18.51 9.88 -19.50
CA GLN A 994 -19.11 9.15 -20.62
C GLN A 994 -19.43 7.67 -20.29
N GLU A 995 -18.54 6.97 -19.58
CA GLU A 995 -18.80 5.59 -19.16
C GLU A 995 -19.81 5.53 -17.99
N LEU A 996 -19.79 6.52 -17.08
CA LEU A 996 -20.75 6.66 -15.98
C LEU A 996 -22.17 6.94 -16.50
N ASP A 997 -22.29 7.79 -17.51
CA ASP A 997 -23.51 8.11 -18.28
C ASP A 997 -24.08 6.85 -18.91
N SER A 998 -23.23 6.10 -19.62
CA SER A 998 -23.61 4.81 -20.22
C SER A 998 -24.07 3.77 -19.19
N LEU A 999 -23.46 3.73 -18.00
CA LEU A 999 -23.88 2.84 -16.91
C LEU A 999 -25.19 3.29 -16.25
N ALA A 1000 -25.39 4.60 -16.05
CA ALA A 1000 -26.63 5.16 -15.53
C ALA A 1000 -27.80 4.89 -16.49
N ASP A 1001 -27.60 5.13 -17.79
CA ASP A 1001 -28.59 4.88 -18.84
C ASP A 1001 -28.95 3.39 -18.98
N LEU A 1002 -27.98 2.47 -18.84
CA LEU A 1002 -28.28 1.04 -18.82
C LEU A 1002 -29.18 0.66 -17.65
N ILE A 1003 -28.95 1.24 -16.47
CA ILE A 1003 -29.78 0.98 -15.27
C ILE A 1003 -31.18 1.60 -15.45
N SER A 1004 -31.27 2.87 -15.83
CA SER A 1004 -32.53 3.62 -15.93
C SER A 1004 -33.40 3.24 -17.13
N PHE A 1005 -32.82 2.89 -18.27
CA PHE A 1005 -33.55 2.67 -19.53
C PHE A 1005 -33.45 1.24 -20.09
N GLY A 1006 -32.59 0.40 -19.50
CA GLY A 1006 -32.53 -1.04 -19.75
C GLY A 1006 -33.08 -1.85 -18.57
N VAL A 1007 -32.38 -1.85 -17.44
CA VAL A 1007 -32.67 -2.75 -16.31
C VAL A 1007 -33.98 -2.38 -15.60
N ALA A 1008 -34.23 -1.09 -15.35
CA ALA A 1008 -35.41 -0.66 -14.61
C ALA A 1008 -36.74 -0.91 -15.37
N PRO A 1009 -36.89 -0.60 -16.68
CA PRO A 1009 -38.08 -0.97 -17.47
C PRO A 1009 -38.32 -2.48 -17.49
N ALA A 1010 -37.26 -3.28 -17.66
CA ALA A 1010 -37.35 -4.74 -17.62
C ALA A 1010 -37.80 -5.27 -16.24
N THR A 1011 -37.33 -4.63 -15.16
CA THR A 1011 -37.75 -4.94 -13.79
C THR A 1011 -39.23 -4.57 -13.59
N VAL A 1012 -39.65 -3.38 -14.01
CA VAL A 1012 -41.05 -2.93 -13.92
C VAL A 1012 -41.97 -3.94 -14.62
N ALA A 1013 -41.63 -4.37 -15.85
CA ALA A 1013 -42.36 -5.41 -16.57
C ALA A 1013 -42.48 -6.73 -15.77
N PHE A 1014 -41.36 -7.29 -15.30
CA PHE A 1014 -41.37 -8.52 -14.50
C PHE A 1014 -42.26 -8.40 -13.26
N THR A 1015 -42.24 -7.25 -12.59
CA THR A 1015 -43.08 -7.01 -11.41
C THR A 1015 -44.56 -6.82 -11.75
N ILE A 1016 -44.87 -6.22 -12.90
CA ILE A 1016 -46.24 -6.03 -13.42
C ILE A 1016 -46.90 -7.35 -13.84
N GLY A 1017 -46.16 -8.34 -14.35
CA GLY A 1017 -46.71 -9.67 -14.66
C GLY A 1017 -45.85 -10.57 -15.56
N PHE A 1018 -44.83 -10.04 -16.23
CA PHE A 1018 -43.97 -10.78 -17.18
C PHE A 1018 -42.99 -11.73 -16.47
N ARG A 1019 -43.52 -12.83 -15.92
CA ARG A 1019 -42.82 -13.71 -14.96
C ARG A 1019 -42.53 -15.12 -15.49
N SER A 1020 -42.91 -15.44 -16.74
CA SER A 1020 -42.59 -16.74 -17.32
C SER A 1020 -41.09 -16.90 -17.58
N THR A 1021 -40.64 -18.15 -17.79
CA THR A 1021 -39.25 -18.44 -18.19
C THR A 1021 -38.88 -17.75 -19.51
N LEU A 1022 -39.77 -17.76 -20.50
CA LEU A 1022 -39.55 -17.09 -21.78
C LEU A 1022 -39.70 -15.57 -21.69
N ASP A 1023 -40.62 -15.07 -20.86
CA ASP A 1023 -40.72 -13.63 -20.57
C ASP A 1023 -39.39 -13.10 -20.02
N THR A 1024 -38.85 -13.80 -19.03
CA THR A 1024 -37.57 -13.48 -18.39
C THR A 1024 -36.43 -13.48 -19.41
N ILE A 1025 -36.39 -14.45 -20.33
CA ILE A 1025 -35.42 -14.49 -21.44
C ILE A 1025 -35.61 -13.31 -22.40
N GLY A 1026 -36.84 -12.93 -22.75
CA GLY A 1026 -37.15 -11.79 -23.61
C GLY A 1026 -36.76 -10.44 -22.98
N LEU A 1027 -36.98 -10.28 -21.68
CA LEU A 1027 -36.57 -9.11 -20.90
C LEU A 1027 -35.04 -9.02 -20.76
N VAL A 1028 -34.36 -10.15 -20.51
CA VAL A 1028 -32.88 -10.22 -20.52
C VAL A 1028 -32.32 -9.88 -21.91
N PHE A 1029 -32.94 -10.38 -22.99
CA PHE A 1029 -32.55 -10.04 -24.36
C PHE A 1029 -32.66 -8.53 -24.64
N PHE A 1030 -33.72 -7.86 -24.16
CA PHE A 1030 -33.87 -6.40 -24.23
C PHE A 1030 -32.74 -5.66 -23.49
N VAL A 1031 -32.39 -6.08 -22.26
CA VAL A 1031 -31.27 -5.48 -21.50
C VAL A 1031 -29.93 -5.69 -22.21
N LEU A 1032 -29.67 -6.88 -22.75
CA LEU A 1032 -28.47 -7.17 -23.52
C LEU A 1032 -28.39 -6.36 -24.83
N CYS A 1033 -29.53 -6.07 -25.48
CA CYS A 1033 -29.59 -5.14 -26.61
C CYS A 1033 -29.22 -3.72 -26.20
N GLY A 1034 -29.70 -3.23 -25.05
CA GLY A 1034 -29.35 -1.92 -24.48
C GLY A 1034 -27.86 -1.81 -24.15
N LEU A 1035 -27.30 -2.82 -23.48
CA LEU A 1035 -25.85 -2.91 -23.22
C LEU A 1035 -25.03 -2.89 -24.52
N THR A 1036 -25.41 -3.70 -25.50
CA THR A 1036 -24.74 -3.76 -26.82
C THR A 1036 -24.83 -2.43 -27.56
N ARG A 1037 -25.97 -1.74 -27.45
CA ARG A 1037 -26.20 -0.40 -28.02
C ARG A 1037 -25.26 0.64 -27.42
N LEU A 1038 -25.16 0.70 -26.09
CA LEU A 1038 -24.31 1.66 -25.38
C LEU A 1038 -22.81 1.40 -25.62
N ALA A 1039 -22.36 0.15 -25.50
CA ALA A 1039 -20.97 -0.21 -25.79
C ALA A 1039 -20.58 0.13 -27.25
N ARG A 1040 -21.48 -0.13 -28.21
CA ARG A 1040 -21.28 0.27 -29.61
C ARG A 1040 -21.26 1.79 -29.78
N PHE A 1041 -22.03 2.56 -29.01
CA PHE A 1041 -22.01 4.02 -29.06
C PHE A 1041 -20.65 4.56 -28.61
N ASN A 1042 -20.16 4.17 -27.43
CA ASN A 1042 -18.86 4.65 -26.91
C ASN A 1042 -17.69 4.35 -27.85
N VAL A 1043 -17.67 3.15 -28.46
CA VAL A 1043 -16.64 2.76 -29.43
C VAL A 1043 -16.76 3.49 -30.78
N THR A 1044 -17.98 3.86 -31.23
CA THR A 1044 -18.17 4.48 -32.56
C THR A 1044 -18.16 6.01 -32.57
N VAL A 1045 -18.36 6.68 -31.43
CA VAL A 1045 -18.30 8.15 -31.29
C VAL A 1045 -16.94 8.73 -31.72
N SER A 1046 -15.86 7.98 -31.57
CA SER A 1046 -14.51 8.35 -32.02
C SER A 1046 -14.23 8.13 -33.51
N VAL A 1047 -15.03 7.30 -34.20
CA VAL A 1047 -14.76 6.80 -35.56
C VAL A 1047 -15.74 7.34 -36.61
N LEU A 1048 -16.92 7.86 -36.22
CA LEU A 1048 -17.90 8.39 -37.17
C LEU A 1048 -17.34 9.59 -37.98
N PRO A 1049 -17.40 9.55 -39.33
CA PRO A 1049 -17.02 10.69 -40.17
C PRO A 1049 -17.81 11.96 -39.83
N LYS A 1050 -17.09 13.07 -39.72
CA LYS A 1050 -17.65 14.41 -39.54
C LYS A 1050 -17.61 15.13 -40.88
N ASP A 1051 -18.77 15.54 -41.39
CA ASP A 1051 -18.84 16.41 -42.57
C ASP A 1051 -18.14 17.76 -42.29
N ALA A 1052 -17.87 18.55 -43.33
CA ALA A 1052 -17.14 19.82 -43.28
C ALA A 1052 -17.76 20.93 -42.39
N THR A 1053 -18.92 20.70 -41.77
CA THR A 1053 -19.55 21.57 -40.77
C THR A 1053 -19.60 20.96 -39.35
N GLY A 1054 -18.88 19.85 -39.12
CA GLY A 1054 -18.61 19.30 -37.79
C GLY A 1054 -19.72 18.44 -37.15
N LYS A 1055 -20.89 18.29 -37.79
CA LYS A 1055 -22.03 17.51 -37.26
C LYS A 1055 -22.22 16.17 -37.99
N SER A 1056 -22.41 15.09 -37.22
CA SER A 1056 -22.83 13.78 -37.73
C SER A 1056 -24.32 13.80 -38.10
N LYS A 1057 -24.69 13.52 -39.35
CA LYS A 1057 -26.07 13.70 -39.85
C LYS A 1057 -27.14 12.78 -39.24
N PHE A 1058 -26.79 11.56 -38.84
CA PHE A 1058 -27.76 10.55 -38.33
C PHE A 1058 -27.22 9.78 -37.13
N PHE A 1059 -28.13 9.20 -36.32
CA PHE A 1059 -27.87 8.04 -35.45
C PHE A 1059 -28.28 6.76 -36.19
N GLU A 1060 -27.46 5.70 -36.12
CA GLU A 1060 -27.94 4.34 -36.41
C GLU A 1060 -28.64 3.76 -35.17
N GLY A 1061 -29.80 3.12 -35.33
CA GLY A 1061 -30.60 2.54 -34.24
C GLY A 1061 -31.32 3.58 -33.36
N THR A 1062 -32.28 3.15 -32.53
CA THR A 1062 -32.94 4.05 -31.55
C THR A 1062 -32.00 4.43 -30.38
N PRO A 1063 -32.12 5.63 -29.78
CA PRO A 1063 -31.51 5.94 -28.48
C PRO A 1063 -32.03 5.01 -27.39
N ILE A 1064 -31.25 4.75 -26.33
CA ILE A 1064 -31.75 3.88 -25.24
C ILE A 1064 -32.97 4.48 -24.49
N PRO A 1065 -33.09 5.81 -24.25
CA PRO A 1065 -34.25 6.36 -23.53
C PRO A 1065 -35.59 6.32 -24.30
N THR A 1066 -35.64 5.79 -25.53
CA THR A 1066 -36.94 5.52 -26.19
C THR A 1066 -37.71 4.39 -25.50
N SER A 1067 -37.09 3.61 -24.61
CA SER A 1067 -37.79 2.65 -23.76
C SER A 1067 -38.83 3.27 -22.83
N LEU A 1068 -38.78 4.59 -22.58
CA LEU A 1068 -39.85 5.33 -21.90
C LEU A 1068 -41.21 5.25 -22.62
N PHE A 1069 -41.24 4.85 -23.90
CA PHE A 1069 -42.48 4.47 -24.58
C PHE A 1069 -43.11 3.20 -23.98
N LEU A 1070 -42.27 2.20 -23.65
CA LEU A 1070 -42.69 0.98 -22.96
C LEU A 1070 -43.11 1.29 -21.52
N ASP A 1071 -42.41 2.20 -20.84
CA ASP A 1071 -42.80 2.64 -19.48
C ASP A 1071 -44.14 3.40 -19.49
N GLY A 1072 -44.38 4.26 -20.47
CA GLY A 1072 -45.68 4.91 -20.67
C GLY A 1072 -46.80 3.92 -20.99
N LEU A 1073 -46.49 2.86 -21.74
CA LEU A 1073 -47.43 1.77 -22.04
C LEU A 1073 -47.73 0.92 -20.80
N MET A 1074 -46.72 0.58 -19.99
CA MET A 1074 -46.90 -0.09 -18.70
C MET A 1074 -47.67 0.78 -17.69
N ALA A 1075 -47.45 2.09 -17.66
CA ALA A 1075 -48.23 3.02 -16.86
C ALA A 1075 -49.71 3.06 -17.30
N TYR A 1076 -49.99 2.94 -18.59
CA TYR A 1076 -51.35 2.79 -19.10
C TYR A 1076 -51.97 1.44 -18.69
N TRP A 1077 -51.21 0.34 -18.73
CA TRP A 1077 -51.68 -0.97 -18.23
C TRP A 1077 -52.03 -0.94 -16.74
N VAL A 1078 -51.16 -0.36 -15.90
CA VAL A 1078 -51.42 -0.17 -14.46
C VAL A 1078 -52.63 0.76 -14.22
N TYR A 1079 -52.84 1.79 -15.05
CA TYR A 1079 -54.03 2.64 -14.99
C TYR A 1079 -55.32 1.88 -15.33
N CYS A 1080 -55.27 0.94 -16.27
CA CYS A 1080 -56.39 0.10 -16.66
C CYS A 1080 -56.61 -1.14 -15.76
N GLY A 1081 -55.73 -1.38 -14.78
CA GLY A 1081 -55.76 -2.59 -13.96
C GLY A 1081 -55.27 -3.86 -14.67
N TRP A 1082 -54.56 -3.70 -15.80
CA TRP A 1082 -54.03 -4.80 -16.62
C TRP A 1082 -52.67 -5.26 -16.09
N VAL A 1083 -52.72 -5.93 -14.96
CA VAL A 1083 -51.57 -6.39 -14.15
C VAL A 1083 -51.77 -7.85 -13.74
N LEU A 1084 -50.66 -8.54 -13.45
CA LEU A 1084 -50.61 -9.95 -13.09
C LEU A 1084 -51.38 -10.79 -14.13
N ASP A 1085 -52.41 -11.51 -13.73
CA ASP A 1085 -53.20 -12.40 -14.59
C ASP A 1085 -54.00 -11.65 -15.69
N ASN A 1086 -54.00 -10.31 -15.66
CA ASN A 1086 -54.72 -9.44 -16.60
C ASN A 1086 -53.77 -8.65 -17.54
N VAL A 1087 -52.52 -9.08 -17.71
CA VAL A 1087 -51.59 -8.49 -18.71
C VAL A 1087 -52.18 -8.64 -20.13
N PRO A 1088 -52.16 -7.58 -20.98
CA PRO A 1088 -52.85 -7.60 -22.26
C PRO A 1088 -52.20 -8.60 -23.23
N LEU A 1089 -53.06 -9.21 -24.07
CA LEU A 1089 -52.78 -10.39 -24.90
C LEU A 1089 -52.66 -11.73 -24.14
N GLY A 1090 -52.69 -11.70 -22.80
CA GLY A 1090 -52.69 -12.89 -21.95
C GLY A 1090 -51.42 -13.74 -22.05
N THR A 1091 -51.51 -14.97 -21.56
CA THR A 1091 -50.50 -16.02 -21.71
C THR A 1091 -50.74 -16.83 -22.98
N TRP A 1092 -49.67 -17.14 -23.71
CA TRP A 1092 -49.66 -18.11 -24.82
C TRP A 1092 -48.87 -19.34 -24.41
N LEU A 1093 -49.28 -20.51 -24.93
CA LEU A 1093 -48.70 -21.83 -24.61
C LEU A 1093 -48.75 -22.17 -23.10
N GLU A 1094 -49.87 -21.83 -22.47
CA GLU A 1094 -50.19 -22.11 -21.07
C GLU A 1094 -49.92 -23.58 -20.69
N HIS A 1095 -49.38 -23.76 -19.48
CA HIS A 1095 -49.02 -25.06 -18.90
C HIS A 1095 -47.90 -25.81 -19.66
N SER A 1096 -47.13 -25.12 -20.50
CA SER A 1096 -45.94 -25.66 -21.17
C SER A 1096 -44.66 -24.98 -20.68
N ALA A 1097 -43.50 -25.62 -20.88
CA ALA A 1097 -42.20 -25.00 -20.64
C ALA A 1097 -41.87 -23.82 -21.58
N LEU A 1098 -42.77 -23.51 -22.53
CA LEU A 1098 -42.69 -22.41 -23.49
C LEU A 1098 -43.83 -21.38 -23.29
N GLU A 1099 -44.44 -21.34 -22.11
CA GLU A 1099 -45.43 -20.32 -21.74
C GLU A 1099 -44.81 -18.91 -21.78
N PHE A 1100 -45.50 -17.93 -22.39
CA PHE A 1100 -45.05 -16.53 -22.47
C PHE A 1100 -46.17 -15.53 -22.71
N HIS A 1101 -45.98 -14.27 -22.32
CA HIS A 1101 -46.89 -13.18 -22.66
C HIS A 1101 -46.48 -12.56 -24.01
N PRO A 1102 -47.36 -12.50 -25.04
CA PRO A 1102 -47.02 -11.93 -26.35
C PRO A 1102 -46.57 -10.47 -26.29
N ALA A 1103 -47.00 -9.73 -25.27
CA ALA A 1103 -46.56 -8.36 -25.03
C ALA A 1103 -45.04 -8.24 -24.72
N VAL A 1104 -44.33 -9.32 -24.33
CA VAL A 1104 -42.86 -9.30 -24.18
C VAL A 1104 -42.15 -9.14 -25.53
N LEU A 1105 -42.81 -9.50 -26.63
CA LEU A 1105 -42.29 -9.28 -27.98
C LEU A 1105 -42.13 -7.78 -28.30
N LEU A 1106 -42.82 -6.87 -27.58
CA LEU A 1106 -42.62 -5.43 -27.69
C LEU A 1106 -41.23 -5.02 -27.16
N PHE A 1107 -40.78 -5.62 -26.04
CA PHE A 1107 -39.44 -5.42 -25.49
C PHE A 1107 -38.38 -6.01 -26.44
N MET A 1108 -38.59 -7.24 -26.93
CA MET A 1108 -37.66 -7.86 -27.89
C MET A 1108 -37.55 -7.06 -29.19
N LEU A 1109 -38.68 -6.61 -29.74
CA LEU A 1109 -38.71 -5.74 -30.91
C LEU A 1109 -37.96 -4.43 -30.64
N HIS A 1110 -38.19 -3.77 -29.50
CA HIS A 1110 -37.48 -2.55 -29.15
C HIS A 1110 -35.96 -2.76 -28.99
N GLY A 1111 -35.51 -3.91 -28.45
CA GLY A 1111 -34.10 -4.29 -28.43
C GLY A 1111 -33.49 -4.43 -29.83
N CYS A 1112 -34.22 -5.02 -30.77
CA CYS A 1112 -33.84 -5.07 -32.19
C CYS A 1112 -33.80 -3.67 -32.84
N LEU A 1113 -34.71 -2.76 -32.47
CA LEU A 1113 -34.71 -1.36 -32.95
C LEU A 1113 -33.51 -0.55 -32.41
N MET A 1114 -33.09 -0.78 -31.16
CA MET A 1114 -31.88 -0.19 -30.57
C MET A 1114 -30.60 -0.61 -31.31
N THR A 1115 -30.51 -1.88 -31.71
CA THR A 1115 -29.29 -2.49 -32.28
C THR A 1115 -29.21 -2.43 -33.81
N SER A 1116 -30.33 -2.16 -34.49
CA SER A 1116 -30.42 -2.12 -35.96
C SER A 1116 -29.49 -1.10 -36.63
N LYS A 1117 -28.74 -1.56 -37.65
CA LYS A 1117 -27.93 -0.71 -38.55
C LYS A 1117 -28.76 0.00 -39.63
N THR A 1118 -29.95 -0.50 -39.92
CA THR A 1118 -30.79 -0.04 -41.05
C THR A 1118 -31.58 1.23 -40.69
N ILE A 1119 -31.94 1.38 -39.42
CA ILE A 1119 -32.69 2.53 -38.92
C ILE A 1119 -31.75 3.72 -38.76
N ARG A 1120 -32.04 4.83 -39.44
CA ARG A 1120 -31.25 6.07 -39.41
C ARG A 1120 -32.11 7.25 -38.96
N ILE A 1121 -31.93 7.68 -37.72
CA ILE A 1121 -32.70 8.79 -37.12
C ILE A 1121 -31.89 10.08 -37.30
N PRO A 1122 -32.44 11.15 -37.90
CA PRO A 1122 -31.73 12.43 -38.06
C PRO A 1122 -31.46 13.07 -36.70
N LYS A 1123 -30.32 13.77 -36.56
CA LYS A 1123 -30.00 14.52 -35.34
C LYS A 1123 -30.64 15.92 -35.36
N PRO A 1124 -31.27 16.39 -34.27
CA PRO A 1124 -31.67 17.78 -34.10
C PRO A 1124 -30.46 18.72 -33.87
#